data_AF-A0AA88AAC5-F1
#
_entry.id   AF-A0AA88AAC5-F1
#
_cell.length_a   1.000
_cell.length_b   1.000
_cell.length_c   1.000
_cell.angle_alpha   90.00
_cell.angle_beta   90.00
_cell.angle_gamma   90.00
#
_symmetry.space_group_name_H-M   'P 1'
#
loop_
_entity.id
_entity.type
_entity.pdbx_description
1 polymer ?
#
loop_
_entity_poly.entity_id
_entity_poly.type
_entity_poly.pdbx_seq_one_letter_code
_entity_poly.pdbx_strand_id
1 'polypeptide(L)'
;MATPKPQRSPEEVEDIILRKIFLVSLTDSPAADSDSRIVYLEMTAAEIVSEGKELRLSRDLVERVLIDRLSGTFPSAEPPFQYLVGCYRRAYDEGKKIASMKDKNLRLEMESAVKQAKKLSVNYCRIHLGNPDLFPSGDSSNSSKPSGSPLMPLIFSEVGGSLDSFGGTSGGGGIQSPPGFLDEFFRDADFDSLDPILKGLYEDLRLEVLKVSALGNFQQPLRALMYLVSFPHGAKSLVSHPWWIPKGVYLTGRAIEVTSVLGPFFHVSALPDHTIYKSQPDVGQQCFSEASDRRPNDLLSSFTTIKTVMNNLYDGLSEILLVLLKNQDTRQNVLEFFAEVINKNSSRAHIQVDPMSCASSGMFVNLSAVMLRLCEPFLDANLTKRDKIDPKYVFYSDRLDWSGLTALHASSEEVAEWTNKSSSGQSDGENRLLQSQEATSSGRNAFGPSITNTSSSGEKTKYTFICECFFITARVLNLGLLKAFSDFKHLVQDISRFEDTLTTIKAMQQQTPSPQVQLEITRIEKEIELFSQEKLCYEAQILRDGTLIQHALSFYRLMIVWLVDMVGEFKMPLPSTCPKEFACMPEHFVDDAMELLIFASRIPKVLDGVLLDDFMNFIIMFMASPNYIRNPYLRAKMVEVLNCWMPRRSGSSAATASLFEGHQLSLEYLVRNLLKLYVDIEFTGSHTQM
;
A
#
# COMPACT_ATOMS: atom_id res chain seq x y z
N MET A 1 64.47 -37.92 -3.96
CA MET A 1 63.82 -37.71 -2.66
C MET A 1 63.07 -36.39 -2.70
N ALA A 2 61.76 -36.41 -2.90
CA ALA A 2 60.96 -35.21 -2.75
C ALA A 2 60.88 -34.90 -1.25
N THR A 3 61.47 -33.79 -0.83
CA THR A 3 61.31 -33.28 0.53
C THR A 3 59.80 -33.13 0.80
N PRO A 4 59.26 -33.69 1.90
CA PRO A 4 57.87 -33.49 2.23
C PRO A 4 57.65 -31.99 2.43
N LYS A 5 56.67 -31.40 1.73
CA LYS A 5 56.24 -30.02 2.00
C LYS A 5 55.97 -29.91 3.50
N PRO A 6 56.47 -28.87 4.20
CA PRO A 6 56.23 -28.71 5.63
C PRO A 6 54.71 -28.70 5.85
N GLN A 7 54.21 -29.67 6.63
CA GLN A 7 52.83 -29.65 7.11
C GLN A 7 52.75 -28.51 8.11
N ARG A 8 52.05 -27.43 7.73
CA ARG A 8 51.74 -26.31 8.62
C ARG A 8 50.87 -26.81 9.77
N SER A 9 51.08 -26.28 10.96
CA SER A 9 50.23 -26.59 12.11
C SER A 9 48.82 -26.00 11.92
N PRO A 10 47.78 -26.53 12.59
CA PRO A 10 46.44 -25.95 12.53
C PRO A 10 46.41 -24.45 12.88
N GLU A 11 47.19 -24.04 13.88
CA GLU A 11 47.29 -22.66 14.34
C GLU A 11 47.96 -21.75 13.30
N GLU A 12 48.95 -22.26 12.57
CA GLU A 12 49.55 -21.54 11.43
C GLU A 12 48.58 -21.37 10.26
N VAL A 13 47.72 -22.36 10.03
CA VAL A 13 46.68 -22.27 8.99
C VAL A 13 45.61 -21.24 9.40
N GLU A 14 45.20 -21.24 10.67
CA GLU A 14 44.26 -20.26 11.23
C GLU A 14 44.78 -18.83 11.10
N ASP A 15 46.03 -18.57 11.51
CA ASP A 15 46.68 -17.26 11.41
C ASP A 15 46.69 -16.73 9.98
N ILE A 16 47.09 -17.57 9.01
CA ILE A 16 47.15 -17.19 7.60
C ILE A 16 45.76 -16.84 7.05
N ILE A 17 44.72 -17.58 7.43
CA ILE A 17 43.35 -17.32 7.01
C ILE A 17 42.84 -16.01 7.61
N LEU A 18 43.02 -15.80 8.91
CA LEU A 18 42.55 -14.60 9.60
C LEU A 18 43.26 -13.34 9.10
N ARG A 19 44.59 -13.37 8.87
CA ARG A 19 45.33 -12.24 8.26
C ARG A 19 44.80 -11.86 6.89
N LYS A 20 44.43 -12.86 6.06
CA LYS A 20 43.83 -12.61 4.74
C LYS A 20 42.42 -12.03 4.84
N ILE A 21 41.61 -12.50 5.77
CA ILE A 21 40.24 -12.02 5.98
C ILE A 21 40.26 -10.55 6.44
N PHE A 22 41.10 -10.21 7.40
CA PHE A 22 41.14 -8.86 7.97
C PHE A 22 42.12 -7.92 7.28
N LEU A 23 42.98 -8.40 6.37
CA LEU A 23 44.04 -7.60 5.74
C LEU A 23 44.90 -6.90 6.80
N VAL A 24 45.45 -7.70 7.72
CA VAL A 24 46.29 -7.20 8.83
C VAL A 24 47.59 -7.98 8.95
N SER A 25 48.58 -7.33 9.53
CA SER A 25 49.88 -7.91 9.90
C SER A 25 50.19 -7.62 11.37
N LEU A 26 50.84 -8.58 12.04
CA LEU A 26 51.38 -8.41 13.40
C LEU A 26 52.89 -8.14 13.40
N THR A 27 53.49 -7.98 12.22
CA THR A 27 54.92 -7.69 12.07
C THR A 27 55.11 -6.51 11.13
N ASP A 28 56.02 -5.60 11.50
CA ASP A 28 56.34 -4.34 10.81
C ASP A 28 57.06 -4.50 9.45
N SER A 29 57.14 -5.72 8.92
CA SER A 29 57.75 -6.01 7.62
C SER A 29 56.70 -6.54 6.64
N PRO A 30 56.01 -5.66 5.90
CA PRO A 30 55.26 -6.09 4.74
C PRO A 30 56.26 -6.64 3.71
N ALA A 31 56.05 -7.87 3.24
CA ALA A 31 56.81 -8.39 2.10
C ALA A 31 56.68 -7.40 0.93
N ALA A 32 57.75 -7.20 0.15
CA ALA A 32 57.82 -6.19 -0.91
C ALA A 32 56.73 -6.30 -2.02
N ASP A 33 55.99 -7.42 -2.05
CA ASP A 33 54.87 -7.72 -2.96
C ASP A 33 53.49 -7.80 -2.25
N SER A 34 53.36 -7.27 -1.02
CA SER A 34 52.12 -7.37 -0.24
C SER A 34 51.07 -6.32 -0.63
N ASP A 35 49.79 -6.71 -0.59
CA ASP A 35 48.63 -5.85 -0.86
C ASP A 35 48.70 -4.58 0.00
N SER A 36 48.68 -3.40 -0.64
CA SER A 36 48.82 -2.09 0.02
C SER A 36 47.73 -1.80 1.05
N ARG A 37 46.65 -2.59 1.08
CA ARG A 37 45.56 -2.52 2.06
C ARG A 37 45.89 -3.24 3.38
N ILE A 38 46.97 -4.03 3.44
CA ILE A 38 47.36 -4.75 4.65
C ILE A 38 47.93 -3.76 5.66
N VAL A 39 47.36 -3.74 6.86
CA VAL A 39 47.73 -2.81 7.93
C VAL A 39 48.44 -3.51 9.07
N TYR A 40 49.54 -2.93 9.54
CA TYR A 40 50.22 -3.36 10.74
C TYR A 40 49.45 -2.90 11.99
N LEU A 41 49.09 -3.85 12.85
CA LEU A 41 48.36 -3.61 14.10
C LEU A 41 49.32 -3.60 15.29
N GLU A 42 49.91 -2.43 15.54
CA GLU A 42 50.92 -2.25 16.59
C GLU A 42 50.37 -2.53 17.99
N MET A 43 49.17 -2.04 18.31
CA MET A 43 48.56 -2.24 19.63
C MET A 43 48.26 -3.72 19.88
N THR A 44 47.62 -4.38 18.92
CA THR A 44 47.33 -5.82 19.03
C THR A 44 48.61 -6.65 19.14
N ALA A 45 49.66 -6.30 18.39
CA ALA A 45 50.95 -6.99 18.47
C ALA A 45 51.62 -6.79 19.86
N ALA A 46 51.59 -5.58 20.40
CA ALA A 46 52.15 -5.28 21.73
C ALA A 46 51.43 -6.06 22.85
N GLU A 47 50.10 -6.15 22.78
CA GLU A 47 49.30 -6.92 23.75
C GLU A 47 49.64 -8.43 23.71
N ILE A 48 49.70 -9.04 22.52
CA ILE A 48 50.03 -10.46 22.36
C ILE A 48 51.41 -10.78 22.97
N VAL A 49 52.40 -9.90 22.74
CA VAL A 49 53.75 -10.05 23.30
C VAL A 49 53.72 -9.90 24.82
N SER A 50 52.92 -8.98 25.36
CA SER A 50 52.79 -8.80 26.82
C SER A 50 52.16 -10.01 27.52
N GLU A 51 51.29 -10.76 26.84
CA GLU A 51 50.70 -12.00 27.32
C GLU A 51 51.65 -13.21 27.19
N GLY A 52 52.86 -13.03 26.63
CA GLY A 52 53.86 -14.09 26.43
C GLY A 52 53.48 -15.09 25.33
N LYS A 53 52.60 -14.71 24.40
CA LYS A 53 52.14 -15.55 23.30
C LYS A 53 52.94 -15.29 22.02
N GLU A 54 52.93 -16.27 21.11
CA GLU A 54 53.49 -16.08 19.76
C GLU A 54 52.65 -15.08 18.96
N LEU A 55 53.30 -14.29 18.08
CA LEU A 55 52.67 -13.30 17.18
C LEU A 55 51.85 -13.98 16.06
N ARG A 56 50.75 -14.64 16.45
CA ARG A 56 49.82 -15.36 15.59
C ARG A 56 48.40 -14.94 15.93
N LEU A 57 47.58 -14.74 14.89
CA LEU A 57 46.15 -14.54 15.02
C LEU A 57 45.46 -15.86 15.34
N SER A 58 44.51 -15.78 16.26
CA SER A 58 43.56 -16.84 16.55
C SER A 58 42.15 -16.25 16.61
N ARG A 59 41.14 -17.12 16.55
CA ARG A 59 39.72 -16.74 16.65
C ARG A 59 39.39 -15.92 17.90
N ASP A 60 40.12 -16.14 19.00
CA ASP A 60 39.91 -15.44 20.28
C ASP A 60 40.38 -13.98 20.22
N LEU A 61 41.25 -13.64 19.27
CA LEU A 61 41.81 -12.30 19.11
C LEU A 61 41.06 -11.46 18.08
N VAL A 62 40.08 -12.03 17.35
CA VAL A 62 39.42 -11.36 16.23
C VAL A 62 38.71 -10.06 16.64
N GLU A 63 38.11 -10.03 17.83
CA GLU A 63 37.45 -8.82 18.33
C GLU A 63 38.46 -7.69 18.59
N ARG A 64 39.61 -8.01 19.19
CA ARG A 64 40.71 -7.05 19.42
C ARG A 64 41.27 -6.51 18.11
N VAL A 65 41.49 -7.40 17.14
CA VAL A 65 41.93 -7.06 15.78
C VAL A 65 40.98 -6.07 15.12
N LEU A 66 39.67 -6.32 15.20
CA LEU A 66 38.66 -5.41 14.63
C LEU A 66 38.66 -4.05 15.32
N ILE A 67 38.75 -4.01 16.66
CA ILE A 67 38.79 -2.74 17.41
C ILE A 67 40.02 -1.92 17.02
N ASP A 68 41.21 -2.52 17.02
CA ASP A 68 42.46 -1.85 16.65
C ASP A 68 42.41 -1.35 15.19
N ARG A 69 41.95 -2.22 14.27
CA ARG A 69 41.86 -1.89 12.85
C ARG A 69 40.86 -0.78 12.53
N LEU A 70 39.73 -0.73 13.23
CA LEU A 70 38.66 0.25 13.01
C LEU A 70 38.91 1.57 13.76
N SER A 71 39.62 1.53 14.88
CA SER A 71 39.93 2.73 15.68
C SER A 71 41.20 3.45 15.22
N GLY A 72 42.12 2.74 14.58
CA GLY A 72 43.35 3.32 14.05
C GLY A 72 43.14 4.12 12.75
N THR A 73 43.95 5.17 12.57
CA THR A 73 44.00 5.95 11.32
C THR A 73 45.12 5.45 10.43
N PHE A 74 44.79 4.91 9.25
CA PHE A 74 45.78 4.35 8.33
C PHE A 74 45.66 4.98 6.93
N PRO A 75 46.78 5.31 6.24
CA PRO A 75 46.77 6.05 4.97
C PRO A 75 46.03 5.37 3.81
N SER A 76 45.81 4.05 3.88
CA SER A 76 45.10 3.25 2.86
C SER A 76 43.89 2.51 3.44
N ALA A 77 43.32 2.98 4.56
CA ALA A 77 42.13 2.39 5.14
C ALA A 77 40.88 2.69 4.30
N GLU A 78 40.15 1.64 3.93
CA GLU A 78 38.79 1.77 3.42
C GLU A 78 37.86 2.28 4.54
N PRO A 79 36.74 2.95 4.21
CA PRO A 79 35.73 3.33 5.19
C PRO A 79 35.25 2.12 6.01
N PRO A 80 34.95 2.28 7.32
CA PRO A 80 34.65 1.16 8.23
C PRO A 80 33.61 0.17 7.70
N PHE A 81 32.46 0.66 7.19
CA PHE A 81 31.43 -0.21 6.63
C PHE A 81 31.91 -1.01 5.41
N GLN A 82 32.59 -0.35 4.46
CA GLN A 82 33.12 -1.00 3.25
C GLN A 82 34.16 -2.07 3.61
N TYR A 83 35.05 -1.76 4.56
CA TYR A 83 36.05 -2.69 5.06
C TYR A 83 35.41 -3.95 5.69
N LEU A 84 34.38 -3.78 6.53
CA LEU A 84 33.69 -4.88 7.21
C LEU A 84 32.91 -5.78 6.23
N VAL A 85 32.23 -5.19 5.25
CA VAL A 85 31.59 -5.96 4.15
C VAL A 85 32.66 -6.71 3.34
N GLY A 86 33.83 -6.09 3.13
CA GLY A 86 35.00 -6.72 2.52
C GLY A 86 35.53 -7.91 3.34
N CYS A 87 35.59 -7.78 4.67
CA CYS A 87 35.99 -8.87 5.57
C CYS A 87 35.04 -10.05 5.44
N TYR A 88 33.73 -9.80 5.46
CA TYR A 88 32.73 -10.84 5.27
C TYR A 88 32.88 -11.55 3.92
N ARG A 89 33.08 -10.81 2.82
CA ARG A 89 33.30 -11.40 1.48
C ARG A 89 34.54 -12.28 1.45
N ARG A 90 35.66 -11.80 1.99
CA ARG A 90 36.91 -12.59 2.06
C ARG A 90 36.73 -13.83 2.93
N ALA A 91 36.01 -13.73 4.05
CA ALA A 91 35.68 -14.86 4.89
C ALA A 91 34.83 -15.91 4.14
N TYR A 92 33.83 -15.47 3.38
CA TYR A 92 33.03 -16.36 2.52
C TYR A 92 33.88 -17.08 1.45
N ASP A 93 34.79 -16.36 0.79
CA ASP A 93 35.67 -16.94 -0.23
C ASP A 93 36.70 -17.93 0.36
N GLU A 94 37.25 -17.65 1.54
CA GLU A 94 38.10 -18.61 2.27
C GLU A 94 37.29 -19.83 2.74
N GLY A 95 36.04 -19.64 3.17
CA GLY A 95 35.11 -20.72 3.49
C GLY A 95 34.92 -21.73 2.35
N LYS A 96 34.78 -21.24 1.11
CA LYS A 96 34.71 -22.10 -0.10
C LYS A 96 35.98 -22.92 -0.30
N LYS A 97 37.15 -22.34 -0.01
CA LYS A 97 38.43 -23.06 -0.13
C LYS A 97 38.56 -24.11 0.96
N ILE A 98 38.17 -23.78 2.20
CA ILE A 98 38.18 -24.69 3.35
C ILE A 98 37.29 -25.90 3.11
N ALA A 99 36.14 -25.74 2.45
CA ALA A 99 35.25 -26.86 2.12
C ALA A 99 35.93 -27.98 1.31
N SER A 100 36.98 -27.66 0.56
CA SER A 100 37.78 -28.61 -0.23
C SER A 100 38.89 -29.32 0.55
N MET A 101 39.09 -28.99 1.83
CA MET A 101 40.11 -29.61 2.68
C MET A 101 39.81 -31.08 2.93
N LYS A 102 40.86 -31.92 2.81
CA LYS A 102 40.77 -33.37 3.00
C LYS A 102 40.72 -33.77 4.48
N ASP A 103 41.41 -33.02 5.35
CA ASP A 103 41.41 -33.28 6.79
C ASP A 103 40.13 -32.73 7.40
N LYS A 104 39.30 -33.64 7.96
CA LYS A 104 38.01 -33.31 8.54
C LYS A 104 38.14 -32.47 9.81
N ASN A 105 39.13 -32.73 10.66
CA ASN A 105 39.26 -32.04 11.95
C ASN A 105 39.75 -30.61 11.73
N LEU A 106 40.81 -30.46 10.93
CA LEU A 106 41.31 -29.14 10.52
C LEU A 106 40.22 -28.34 9.79
N ARG A 107 39.44 -28.99 8.91
CA ARG A 107 38.33 -28.32 8.21
C ARG A 107 37.30 -27.75 9.18
N LEU A 108 36.82 -28.54 10.14
CA LEU A 108 35.82 -28.08 11.13
C LEU A 108 36.35 -26.91 11.98
N GLU A 109 37.64 -26.96 12.31
CA GLU A 109 38.30 -25.90 13.07
C GLU A 109 38.38 -24.59 12.28
N MET A 110 38.81 -24.65 11.01
CA MET A 110 38.89 -23.48 10.13
C MET A 110 37.49 -22.95 9.75
N GLU A 111 36.51 -23.83 9.57
CA GLU A 111 35.10 -23.44 9.38
C GLU A 111 34.57 -22.65 10.58
N SER A 112 34.94 -23.05 11.81
CA SER A 112 34.58 -22.31 13.04
C SER A 112 35.23 -20.93 13.08
N ALA A 113 36.53 -20.81 12.74
CA ALA A 113 37.23 -19.53 12.72
C ALA A 113 36.63 -18.57 11.68
N VAL A 114 36.35 -19.06 10.46
CA VAL A 114 35.69 -18.28 9.41
C VAL A 114 34.27 -17.87 9.81
N LYS A 115 33.50 -18.77 10.43
CA LYS A 115 32.16 -18.46 10.92
C LYS A 115 32.18 -17.33 11.96
N GLN A 116 33.14 -17.35 12.89
CA GLN A 116 33.30 -16.28 13.88
C GLN A 116 33.71 -14.96 13.22
N ALA A 117 34.62 -14.98 12.23
CA ALA A 117 35.01 -13.80 11.48
C ALA A 117 33.83 -13.16 10.73
N LYS A 118 32.97 -13.98 10.09
CA LYS A 118 31.73 -13.53 9.44
C LYS A 118 30.79 -12.85 10.45
N LYS A 119 30.50 -13.54 11.56
CA LYS A 119 29.59 -13.05 12.61
C LYS A 119 30.06 -11.73 13.21
N LEU A 120 31.35 -11.62 13.55
CA LEU A 120 31.91 -10.39 14.10
C LEU A 120 31.91 -9.26 13.05
N SER A 121 32.21 -9.55 11.79
CA SER A 121 32.11 -8.54 10.72
C SER A 121 30.70 -7.94 10.62
N VAL A 122 29.66 -8.80 10.67
CA VAL A 122 28.25 -8.36 10.66
C VAL A 122 27.90 -7.56 11.92
N ASN A 123 28.31 -8.02 13.09
CA ASN A 123 28.05 -7.31 14.35
C ASN A 123 28.68 -5.92 14.37
N TYR A 124 29.93 -5.78 13.94
CA TYR A 124 30.58 -4.47 13.84
C TYR A 124 29.96 -3.59 12.75
N CYS A 125 29.42 -4.17 11.67
CA CYS A 125 28.61 -3.40 10.71
C CYS A 125 27.38 -2.79 11.39
N ARG A 126 26.64 -3.57 12.20
CA ARG A 126 25.47 -3.07 12.94
C ARG A 126 25.86 -1.98 13.92
N ILE A 127 26.93 -2.19 14.69
CA ILE A 127 27.43 -1.21 15.67
C ILE A 127 27.81 0.11 14.97
N HIS A 128 28.55 0.04 13.86
CA HIS A 128 28.95 1.22 13.10
C HIS A 128 27.76 1.93 12.45
N LEU A 129 26.78 1.19 11.89
CA LEU A 129 25.59 1.81 11.31
C LEU A 129 24.65 2.40 12.36
N GLY A 130 24.55 1.78 13.55
CA GLY A 130 23.80 2.31 14.68
C GLY A 130 24.46 3.54 15.30
N ASN A 131 25.80 3.62 15.26
CA ASN A 131 26.60 4.74 15.78
C ASN A 131 27.72 5.13 14.79
N PRO A 132 27.41 5.92 13.74
CA PRO A 132 28.39 6.25 12.69
C PRO A 132 29.65 6.94 13.18
N ASP A 133 29.55 7.72 14.27
CA ASP A 133 30.67 8.49 14.84
C ASP A 133 31.61 7.63 15.72
N LEU A 134 31.32 6.34 15.91
CA LEU A 134 32.12 5.46 16.79
C LEU A 134 33.54 5.19 16.23
N PHE A 135 33.69 5.11 14.91
CA PHE A 135 34.96 4.82 14.25
C PHE A 135 35.39 6.00 13.37
N PRO A 136 36.67 6.42 13.42
CA PRO A 136 37.17 7.49 12.59
C PRO A 136 37.06 7.13 11.10
N SER A 137 36.30 7.94 10.36
CA SER A 137 36.26 7.85 8.90
C SER A 137 37.40 8.73 8.36
N GLY A 138 38.39 8.11 7.72
CA GLY A 138 39.45 8.85 7.03
C GLY A 138 38.84 9.83 6.03
N ASP A 139 39.31 11.08 6.05
CA ASP A 139 38.86 12.25 5.27
C ASP A 139 37.55 12.93 5.71
N SER A 140 37.64 13.67 6.82
CA SER A 140 36.67 14.69 7.23
C SER A 140 36.80 16.03 6.46
N SER A 141 37.48 16.08 5.31
CA SER A 141 37.87 17.38 4.71
C SER A 141 37.31 17.74 3.33
N ASN A 142 36.57 16.92 2.57
CA ASN A 142 35.97 17.43 1.30
C ASN A 142 34.94 16.57 0.54
N SER A 143 34.04 15.83 1.19
CA SER A 143 32.89 15.26 0.47
C SER A 143 31.62 15.37 1.30
N SER A 144 30.57 15.88 0.66
CA SER A 144 29.19 15.80 1.13
C SER A 144 28.94 14.39 1.67
N LYS A 145 28.63 14.24 2.96
CA LYS A 145 28.15 12.95 3.51
C LYS A 145 27.08 12.43 2.53
N PRO A 146 27.23 11.24 1.94
CA PRO A 146 26.21 10.70 1.04
C PRO A 146 24.90 10.64 1.83
N SER A 147 23.84 11.21 1.26
CA SER A 147 22.58 11.48 1.95
C SER A 147 21.74 10.24 2.30
N GLY A 148 22.31 9.03 2.27
CA GLY A 148 21.60 7.77 2.48
C GLY A 148 22.48 6.65 3.03
N SER A 149 21.85 5.60 3.52
CA SER A 149 22.51 4.45 4.14
C SER A 149 23.42 3.69 3.16
N PRO A 150 24.66 3.33 3.53
CA PRO A 150 25.54 2.54 2.68
C PRO A 150 25.06 1.08 2.53
N LEU A 151 24.04 0.66 3.28
CA LEU A 151 23.38 -0.64 3.15
C LEU A 151 22.38 -0.65 1.97
N MET A 152 21.84 0.50 1.56
CA MET A 152 20.81 0.59 0.52
C MET A 152 21.29 0.03 -0.84
N PRO A 153 22.50 0.35 -1.34
CA PRO A 153 23.00 -0.24 -2.58
C PRO A 153 23.14 -1.76 -2.53
N LEU A 154 23.47 -2.32 -1.35
CA LEU A 154 23.57 -3.78 -1.17
C LEU A 154 22.19 -4.44 -1.25
N ILE A 155 21.18 -3.83 -0.63
CA ILE A 155 19.79 -4.30 -0.71
C ILE A 155 19.29 -4.22 -2.15
N PHE A 156 19.51 -3.10 -2.84
CA PHE A 156 19.16 -2.93 -4.25
C PHE A 156 19.87 -3.92 -5.18
N SER A 157 21.10 -4.31 -4.87
CA SER A 157 21.78 -5.39 -5.58
C SER A 157 21.17 -6.76 -5.32
N GLU A 158 20.64 -7.02 -4.12
CA GLU A 158 20.02 -8.31 -3.76
C GLU A 158 18.63 -8.46 -4.40
N VAL A 159 17.86 -7.37 -4.46
CA VAL A 159 16.50 -7.36 -5.03
C VAL A 159 16.47 -7.00 -6.52
N GLY A 160 17.63 -6.69 -7.11
CA GLY A 160 17.79 -6.35 -8.52
C GLY A 160 17.37 -7.51 -9.42
N GLY A 161 16.62 -7.20 -10.48
CA GLY A 161 16.08 -8.20 -11.41
C GLY A 161 16.62 -8.00 -12.82
N SER A 162 16.57 -9.06 -13.65
CA SER A 162 16.86 -8.95 -15.09
C SER A 162 15.89 -8.03 -15.86
N LEU A 163 14.85 -7.51 -15.20
CA LEU A 163 13.74 -6.74 -15.75
C LEU A 163 13.77 -5.26 -15.33
N ASP A 164 14.93 -4.70 -15.04
CA ASP A 164 15.08 -3.27 -14.68
C ASP A 164 15.17 -2.37 -15.95
N SER A 165 14.62 -2.83 -17.08
CA SER A 165 14.76 -2.23 -18.41
C SER A 165 13.85 -1.01 -18.68
N PHE A 166 12.94 -0.67 -17.76
CA PHE A 166 12.12 0.53 -17.85
C PHE A 166 12.63 1.58 -16.85
N GLY A 167 13.37 2.56 -17.36
CA GLY A 167 13.71 3.78 -16.63
C GLY A 167 15.02 3.79 -15.83
N GLY A 168 15.79 2.69 -15.81
CA GLY A 168 17.10 2.65 -15.14
C GLY A 168 18.24 2.29 -16.09
N THR A 169 19.25 3.16 -16.20
CA THR A 169 20.57 2.74 -16.71
C THR A 169 21.17 1.76 -15.71
N SER A 170 21.07 0.46 -15.96
CA SER A 170 21.84 -0.55 -15.26
C SER A 170 23.32 -0.41 -15.62
N GLY A 171 24.01 0.54 -14.97
CA GLY A 171 25.45 0.62 -14.95
C GLY A 171 26.00 -0.63 -14.26
N GLY A 172 26.47 -1.59 -15.05
CA GLY A 172 27.01 -2.89 -14.62
C GLY A 172 28.33 -2.82 -13.82
N GLY A 173 28.40 -1.95 -12.81
CA GLY A 173 29.53 -1.80 -11.89
C GLY A 173 29.13 -1.56 -10.43
N GLY A 174 27.89 -1.94 -10.06
CA GLY A 174 27.37 -1.77 -8.69
C GLY A 174 28.04 -2.69 -7.67
N ILE A 175 28.08 -2.23 -6.40
CA ILE A 175 28.60 -3.00 -5.26
C ILE A 175 27.67 -4.20 -5.01
N GLN A 176 28.12 -5.41 -5.34
CA GLN A 176 27.34 -6.64 -5.12
C GLN A 176 27.34 -7.06 -3.65
N SER A 177 26.19 -7.39 -3.08
CA SER A 177 26.12 -7.95 -1.71
C SER A 177 26.88 -9.29 -1.62
N PRO A 178 27.77 -9.48 -0.62
CA PRO A 178 28.36 -10.80 -0.39
C PRO A 178 27.28 -11.84 -0.06
N PRO A 179 27.36 -13.08 -0.58
CA PRO A 179 26.29 -14.06 -0.37
C PRO A 179 25.99 -14.34 1.11
N GLY A 180 24.71 -14.23 1.48
CA GLY A 180 24.21 -14.44 2.84
C GLY A 180 24.50 -13.30 3.83
N PHE A 181 25.19 -12.23 3.42
CA PHE A 181 25.53 -11.11 4.32
C PHE A 181 24.28 -10.45 4.89
N LEU A 182 23.33 -10.07 4.02
CA LEU A 182 22.10 -9.39 4.43
C LEU A 182 21.20 -10.30 5.29
N ASP A 183 21.13 -11.58 4.97
CA ASP A 183 20.36 -12.55 5.75
C ASP A 183 20.92 -12.67 7.18
N GLU A 184 22.24 -12.82 7.31
CA GLU A 184 22.94 -12.83 8.60
C GLU A 184 22.77 -11.48 9.32
N PHE A 185 22.80 -10.35 8.58
CA PHE A 185 22.62 -8.99 9.11
C PHE A 185 21.24 -8.74 9.70
N PHE A 186 20.15 -9.20 9.09
CA PHE A 186 18.79 -8.93 9.56
C PHE A 186 18.20 -10.00 10.49
N ARG A 187 18.64 -11.27 10.40
CA ARG A 187 18.07 -12.37 11.23
C ARG A 187 18.68 -12.46 12.63
N ASP A 188 20.01 -12.40 12.74
CA ASP A 188 20.74 -12.74 13.97
C ASP A 188 21.02 -11.52 14.87
N ALA A 189 20.10 -10.55 14.94
CA ALA A 189 20.26 -9.33 15.74
C ALA A 189 19.11 -9.09 16.72
N ASP A 190 19.42 -8.33 17.77
CA ASP A 190 18.44 -7.74 18.67
C ASP A 190 17.68 -6.60 17.98
N PHE A 191 16.42 -6.42 18.35
CA PHE A 191 15.57 -5.39 17.74
C PHE A 191 16.07 -3.98 18.03
N ASP A 192 16.59 -3.71 19.22
CA ASP A 192 16.97 -2.37 19.66
C ASP A 192 18.16 -1.82 18.86
N SER A 193 19.13 -2.67 18.49
CA SER A 193 20.24 -2.29 17.60
C SER A 193 19.82 -2.13 16.14
N LEU A 194 18.87 -2.95 15.66
CA LEU A 194 18.41 -2.93 14.26
C LEU A 194 17.40 -1.81 13.97
N ASP A 195 16.56 -1.45 14.94
CA ASP A 195 15.42 -0.55 14.73
C ASP A 195 15.83 0.84 14.21
N PRO A 196 16.87 1.53 14.73
CA PRO A 196 17.34 2.80 14.16
C PRO A 196 17.83 2.67 12.71
N ILE A 197 18.50 1.56 12.39
CA ILE A 197 19.02 1.29 11.05
C ILE A 197 17.86 1.08 10.08
N LEU A 198 16.88 0.23 10.45
CA LEU A 198 15.68 -0.05 9.67
C LEU A 198 14.86 1.22 9.44
N LYS A 199 14.68 2.06 10.46
CA LYS A 199 14.00 3.36 10.32
C LYS A 199 14.69 4.28 9.31
N GLY A 200 16.03 4.35 9.35
CA GLY A 200 16.81 5.07 8.34
C GLY A 200 16.59 4.54 6.92
N LEU A 201 16.58 3.22 6.74
CA LEU A 201 16.32 2.59 5.44
C LEU A 201 14.91 2.89 4.91
N TYR A 202 13.90 2.90 5.77
CA TYR A 202 12.53 3.22 5.36
C TYR A 202 12.39 4.69 4.95
N GLU A 203 13.10 5.60 5.61
CA GLU A 203 13.15 7.01 5.21
C GLU A 203 13.86 7.17 3.86
N ASP A 204 15.00 6.50 3.65
CA ASP A 204 15.71 6.48 2.37
C ASP A 204 14.80 5.96 1.24
N LEU A 205 14.11 4.83 1.44
CA LEU A 205 13.16 4.27 0.47
C LEU A 205 12.01 5.23 0.17
N ARG A 206 11.46 5.87 1.21
CA ARG A 206 10.37 6.85 1.06
C ARG A 206 10.80 8.03 0.19
N LEU A 207 12.03 8.53 0.38
CA LEU A 207 12.57 9.66 -0.39
C LEU A 207 12.79 9.29 -1.87
N GLU A 208 13.20 8.06 -2.17
CA GLU A 208 13.39 7.57 -3.55
C GLU A 208 12.09 7.58 -4.36
N VAL A 209 10.93 7.33 -3.73
CA VAL A 209 9.63 7.23 -4.44
C VAL A 209 8.76 8.49 -4.37
N LEU A 210 9.16 9.53 -3.63
CA LEU A 210 8.30 10.66 -3.25
C LEU A 210 7.66 11.43 -4.42
N LYS A 211 8.33 11.49 -5.58
CA LYS A 211 7.81 12.15 -6.79
C LYS A 211 7.91 11.25 -8.02
N VAL A 212 7.75 9.94 -7.83
CA VAL A 212 7.89 8.95 -8.89
C VAL A 212 6.53 8.64 -9.49
N SER A 213 6.41 8.75 -10.81
CA SER A 213 5.20 8.37 -11.53
C SER A 213 5.22 6.89 -11.92
N ALA A 214 4.13 6.42 -12.54
CA ALA A 214 4.04 5.07 -13.11
C ALA A 214 5.17 4.73 -14.11
N LEU A 215 5.86 5.72 -14.69
CA LEU A 215 6.96 5.49 -15.65
C LEU A 215 8.36 5.57 -15.00
N GLY A 216 8.45 5.95 -13.72
CA GLY A 216 9.72 6.02 -13.01
C GLY A 216 10.08 4.73 -12.28
N ASN A 217 11.26 4.71 -11.63
CA ASN A 217 11.80 3.55 -10.94
C ASN A 217 11.23 3.40 -9.53
N PHE A 218 9.98 2.94 -9.41
CA PHE A 218 9.40 2.56 -8.12
C PHE A 218 9.56 1.07 -7.81
N GLN A 219 9.83 0.24 -8.83
CA GLN A 219 9.83 -1.22 -8.70
C GLN A 219 10.99 -1.69 -7.80
N GLN A 220 12.18 -1.12 -7.97
CA GLN A 220 13.34 -1.48 -7.15
C GLN A 220 13.17 -1.07 -5.67
N PRO A 221 12.74 0.17 -5.33
CA PRO A 221 12.34 0.52 -3.97
C PRO A 221 11.24 -0.36 -3.39
N LEU A 222 10.23 -0.74 -4.20
CA LEU A 222 9.13 -1.60 -3.75
C LEU A 222 9.61 -3.01 -3.40
N ARG A 223 10.48 -3.60 -4.21
CA ARG A 223 11.10 -4.90 -3.92
C ARG A 223 12.00 -4.84 -2.68
N ALA A 224 12.73 -3.74 -2.49
CA ALA A 224 13.54 -3.51 -1.29
C ALA A 224 12.68 -3.41 -0.03
N LEU A 225 11.57 -2.67 -0.09
CA LEU A 225 10.59 -2.61 0.99
C LEU A 225 10.03 -4.00 1.32
N MET A 226 9.63 -4.77 0.30
CA MET A 226 9.16 -6.14 0.48
C MET A 226 10.23 -7.05 1.11
N TYR A 227 11.48 -6.93 0.67
CA TYR A 227 12.60 -7.68 1.24
C TYR A 227 12.80 -7.37 2.72
N LEU A 228 12.80 -6.09 3.11
CA LEU A 228 12.93 -5.68 4.51
C LEU A 228 11.77 -6.18 5.37
N VAL A 229 10.54 -6.05 4.88
CA VAL A 229 9.32 -6.49 5.60
C VAL A 229 9.25 -8.01 5.73
N SER A 230 9.93 -8.77 4.87
CA SER A 230 10.02 -10.23 4.99
C SER A 230 10.72 -10.68 6.29
N PHE A 231 11.52 -9.81 6.91
CA PHE A 231 12.13 -10.07 8.22
C PHE A 231 11.20 -9.62 9.36
N PRO A 232 11.00 -10.41 10.44
CA PRO A 232 10.13 -10.04 11.55
C PRO A 232 10.46 -8.68 12.19
N HIS A 233 11.75 -8.40 12.40
CA HIS A 233 12.21 -7.10 12.91
C HIS A 233 11.95 -5.96 11.92
N GLY A 234 12.08 -6.22 10.62
CA GLY A 234 11.74 -5.27 9.56
C GLY A 234 10.27 -4.90 9.58
N ALA A 235 9.37 -5.89 9.57
CA ALA A 235 7.93 -5.68 9.68
C ALA A 235 7.54 -4.90 10.95
N LYS A 236 8.09 -5.28 12.10
CA LYS A 236 7.86 -4.60 13.38
C LYS A 236 8.36 -3.15 13.37
N SER A 237 9.57 -2.92 12.87
CA SER A 237 10.16 -1.59 12.79
C SER A 237 9.33 -0.67 11.88
N LEU A 238 8.87 -1.18 10.73
CA LEU A 238 8.03 -0.43 9.79
C LEU A 238 6.75 0.12 10.42
N VAL A 239 5.97 -0.73 11.11
CA VAL A 239 4.70 -0.29 11.72
C VAL A 239 4.88 0.54 12.99
N SER A 240 6.07 0.45 13.60
CA SER A 240 6.47 1.28 14.75
C SER A 240 7.14 2.60 14.35
N HIS A 241 7.33 2.82 13.05
CA HIS A 241 8.00 3.99 12.51
C HIS A 241 7.23 5.27 12.88
N PRO A 242 7.91 6.38 13.27
CA PRO A 242 7.23 7.64 13.58
C PRO A 242 6.38 8.17 12.43
N TRP A 243 6.82 7.92 11.19
CA TRP A 243 6.11 8.23 9.96
C TRP A 243 5.27 7.05 9.42
N TRP A 244 4.93 6.04 10.23
CA TRP A 244 3.91 5.04 9.82
C TRP A 244 2.56 5.74 9.64
N ILE A 245 2.12 6.44 10.67
CA ILE A 245 1.02 7.41 10.65
C ILE A 245 1.58 8.72 11.21
N PRO A 246 1.73 9.77 10.37
CA PRO A 246 2.22 11.07 10.82
C PRO A 246 1.35 11.63 11.95
N LYS A 247 1.97 12.23 12.97
CA LYS A 247 1.26 12.80 14.13
C LYS A 247 1.31 14.33 14.07
N GLY A 248 0.18 14.99 14.30
CA GLY A 248 0.11 16.45 14.37
C GLY A 248 -1.31 17.01 14.40
N VAL A 249 -1.46 18.26 14.85
CA VAL A 249 -2.77 18.95 15.00
C VAL A 249 -3.46 19.18 13.64
N TYR A 250 -2.67 19.28 12.56
CA TYR A 250 -3.16 19.51 11.20
C TYR A 250 -2.95 18.29 10.30
N LEU A 251 -3.13 17.07 10.84
CA LEU A 251 -3.05 15.85 10.03
C LEU A 251 -4.20 15.83 9.01
N THR A 252 -3.85 15.95 7.74
CA THR A 252 -4.76 15.85 6.59
C THR A 252 -4.50 14.57 5.80
N GLY A 253 -5.46 14.16 4.97
CA GLY A 253 -5.27 13.03 4.05
C GLY A 253 -4.06 13.22 3.13
N ARG A 254 -3.85 14.44 2.63
CA ARG A 254 -2.68 14.80 1.83
C ARG A 254 -1.38 14.67 2.62
N ALA A 255 -1.36 15.07 3.89
CA ALA A 255 -0.18 14.93 4.73
C ALA A 255 0.21 13.45 4.91
N ILE A 256 -0.77 12.56 5.11
CA ILE A 256 -0.52 11.11 5.21
C ILE A 256 0.12 10.60 3.91
N GLU A 257 -0.39 10.96 2.75
CA GLU A 257 0.15 10.53 1.46
C GLU A 257 1.62 10.92 1.25
N VAL A 258 2.00 12.16 1.60
CA VAL A 258 3.35 12.66 1.26
C VAL A 258 4.39 12.43 2.36
N THR A 259 3.94 12.25 3.61
CA THR A 259 4.85 12.11 4.76
C THR A 259 4.92 10.72 5.35
N SER A 260 3.92 9.86 5.16
CA SER A 260 4.02 8.49 5.66
C SER A 260 5.02 7.66 4.87
N VAL A 261 5.47 6.54 5.44
CA VAL A 261 6.40 5.61 4.74
C VAL A 261 5.72 4.97 3.53
N LEU A 262 4.46 4.51 3.65
CA LEU A 262 3.75 3.85 2.56
C LEU A 262 3.06 4.82 1.59
N GLY A 263 2.75 6.04 2.03
CA GLY A 263 2.03 7.03 1.24
C GLY A 263 2.65 7.28 -0.15
N PRO A 264 3.96 7.55 -0.26
CA PRO A 264 4.63 7.74 -1.54
C PRO A 264 4.55 6.53 -2.48
N PHE A 265 4.56 5.30 -1.96
CA PHE A 265 4.36 4.11 -2.80
C PHE A 265 2.94 4.04 -3.35
N PHE A 266 1.93 4.40 -2.54
CA PHE A 266 0.56 4.53 -3.02
C PHE A 266 0.37 5.74 -3.95
N HIS A 267 1.17 6.80 -3.83
CA HIS A 267 1.11 7.97 -4.70
C HIS A 267 1.53 7.69 -6.15
N VAL A 268 2.40 6.70 -6.38
CA VAL A 268 2.87 6.29 -7.72
C VAL A 268 1.69 6.00 -8.65
N SER A 269 1.45 6.84 -9.65
CA SER A 269 0.26 6.75 -10.49
C SER A 269 0.52 7.26 -11.91
N ALA A 270 -0.33 6.86 -12.86
CA ALA A 270 -0.44 7.49 -14.17
C ALA A 270 -1.42 8.66 -14.17
N LEU A 271 -2.36 8.70 -13.21
CA LEU A 271 -3.28 9.83 -13.03
C LEU A 271 -2.51 11.09 -12.64
N PRO A 272 -2.79 12.25 -13.25
CA PRO A 272 -2.17 13.51 -12.87
C PRO A 272 -2.61 13.94 -11.46
N ASP A 273 -1.78 14.78 -10.84
CA ASP A 273 -2.07 15.40 -9.54
C ASP A 273 -1.81 16.92 -9.64
N HIS A 274 -2.21 17.63 -8.59
CA HIS A 274 -1.98 19.06 -8.43
C HIS A 274 -0.50 19.42 -8.62
N THR A 275 -0.23 20.59 -9.21
CA THR A 275 1.09 21.03 -9.68
C THR A 275 2.22 20.91 -8.66
N ILE A 276 1.92 21.12 -7.38
CA ILE A 276 2.87 21.01 -6.25
C ILE A 276 3.34 19.56 -6.03
N TYR A 277 2.46 18.59 -6.26
CA TYR A 277 2.68 17.16 -6.02
C TYR A 277 2.94 16.38 -7.31
N LYS A 278 3.20 17.09 -8.42
CA LYS A 278 3.40 16.48 -9.72
C LYS A 278 4.58 15.50 -9.71
N SER A 279 4.28 14.25 -10.04
CA SER A 279 5.26 13.18 -10.18
C SER A 279 6.02 13.25 -11.51
N GLN A 280 7.18 12.61 -11.55
CA GLN A 280 8.06 12.50 -12.70
C GLN A 280 8.40 11.03 -12.98
N PRO A 281 8.54 10.65 -14.26
CA PRO A 281 8.29 11.47 -15.44
C PRO A 281 6.79 11.74 -15.70
N ASP A 282 6.46 12.81 -16.42
CA ASP A 282 5.04 13.12 -16.75
C ASP A 282 4.45 12.10 -17.72
N VAL A 283 3.51 11.29 -17.24
CA VAL A 283 2.90 10.18 -18.01
C VAL A 283 2.06 10.70 -19.17
N GLY A 284 1.27 11.76 -18.95
CA GLY A 284 0.40 12.34 -19.98
C GLY A 284 1.22 12.86 -21.15
N GLN A 285 2.30 13.59 -20.87
CA GLN A 285 3.19 14.11 -21.90
C GLN A 285 3.98 13.00 -22.61
N GLN A 286 4.52 12.02 -21.88
CA GLN A 286 5.33 10.97 -22.50
C GLN A 286 4.48 10.01 -23.36
N CYS A 287 3.36 9.55 -22.83
CA CYS A 287 2.54 8.52 -23.46
C CYS A 287 1.46 9.08 -24.39
N PHE A 288 0.97 10.29 -24.15
CA PHE A 288 -0.28 10.77 -24.73
C PHE A 288 -0.22 12.18 -25.32
N SER A 289 0.95 12.82 -25.42
CA SER A 289 1.07 14.09 -26.15
C SER A 289 0.73 13.91 -27.63
N GLU A 290 -0.05 14.82 -28.20
CA GLU A 290 -0.44 14.80 -29.62
C GLU A 290 -1.06 13.45 -30.01
N ALA A 291 -1.88 12.87 -29.12
CA ALA A 291 -2.40 11.51 -29.27
C ALA A 291 -3.18 11.30 -30.58
N SER A 292 -3.82 12.36 -31.11
CA SER A 292 -4.54 12.34 -32.39
C SER A 292 -3.65 12.05 -33.59
N ASP A 293 -2.36 12.39 -33.53
CA ASP A 293 -1.37 12.19 -34.60
C ASP A 293 -0.55 10.91 -34.41
N ARG A 294 -0.66 10.25 -33.24
CA ARG A 294 0.06 9.01 -32.94
C ARG A 294 -0.57 7.81 -33.64
N ARG A 295 0.26 6.81 -33.94
CA ARG A 295 -0.21 5.55 -34.51
C ARG A 295 -1.03 4.79 -33.44
N PRO A 296 -2.15 4.14 -33.81
CA PRO A 296 -2.96 3.38 -32.86
C PRO A 296 -2.18 2.32 -32.07
N ASN A 297 -1.21 1.66 -32.71
CA ASN A 297 -0.38 0.64 -32.04
C ASN A 297 0.53 1.22 -30.94
N ASP A 298 1.02 2.44 -31.11
CA ASP A 298 1.91 3.09 -30.13
C ASP A 298 1.11 3.50 -28.88
N LEU A 299 -0.13 3.96 -29.08
CA LEU A 299 -1.08 4.22 -28.00
C LEU A 299 -1.45 2.94 -27.24
N LEU A 300 -1.74 1.84 -27.97
CA LEU A 300 -2.02 0.53 -27.37
C LEU A 300 -0.83 0.00 -26.54
N SER A 301 0.39 0.20 -27.02
CA SER A 301 1.61 -0.14 -26.27
C SER A 301 1.71 0.67 -24.98
N SER A 302 1.41 1.97 -25.03
CA SER A 302 1.41 2.86 -23.86
C SER A 302 0.38 2.43 -22.82
N PHE A 303 -0.85 2.12 -23.25
CA PHE A 303 -1.89 1.57 -22.38
C PHE A 303 -1.46 0.25 -21.72
N THR A 304 -0.89 -0.66 -22.51
CA THR A 304 -0.43 -1.97 -22.02
C THR A 304 0.70 -1.82 -21.00
N THR A 305 1.63 -0.90 -21.25
CA THR A 305 2.77 -0.62 -20.36
C THR A 305 2.29 -0.08 -19.03
N ILE A 306 1.45 0.98 -19.04
CA ILE A 306 0.89 1.56 -17.81
C ILE A 306 0.11 0.50 -17.03
N LYS A 307 -0.79 -0.23 -17.68
CA LYS A 307 -1.56 -1.30 -17.02
C LYS A 307 -0.64 -2.33 -16.34
N THR A 308 0.39 -2.80 -17.04
CA THR A 308 1.32 -3.83 -16.53
C THR A 308 2.09 -3.30 -15.33
N VAL A 309 2.64 -2.11 -15.44
CA VAL A 309 3.46 -1.50 -14.40
C VAL A 309 2.61 -1.17 -13.16
N MET A 310 1.39 -0.67 -13.34
CA MET A 310 0.48 -0.43 -12.23
C MET A 310 0.04 -1.73 -11.54
N ASN A 311 -0.20 -2.81 -12.28
CA ASN A 311 -0.50 -4.11 -11.67
C ASN A 311 0.68 -4.65 -10.84
N ASN A 312 1.92 -4.47 -11.30
CA ASN A 312 3.11 -4.81 -10.51
C ASN A 312 3.20 -4.01 -9.20
N LEU A 313 2.82 -2.73 -9.21
CA LEU A 313 2.73 -1.91 -8.00
C LEU A 313 1.71 -2.50 -7.03
N TYR A 314 0.51 -2.81 -7.53
CA TYR A 314 -0.56 -3.39 -6.74
C TYR A 314 -0.15 -4.74 -6.16
N ASP A 315 0.63 -5.55 -6.90
CA ASP A 315 1.09 -6.88 -6.46
C ASP A 315 2.02 -6.71 -5.27
N GLY A 316 3.08 -5.91 -5.43
CA GLY A 316 4.05 -5.66 -4.37
C GLY A 316 3.42 -5.03 -3.12
N LEU A 317 2.54 -4.04 -3.28
CA LEU A 317 1.85 -3.42 -2.15
C LEU A 317 0.90 -4.38 -1.43
N SER A 318 0.15 -5.20 -2.18
CA SER A 318 -0.72 -6.21 -1.60
C SER A 318 0.07 -7.27 -0.83
N GLU A 319 1.23 -7.67 -1.33
CA GLU A 319 2.10 -8.65 -0.68
C GLU A 319 2.70 -8.11 0.63
N ILE A 320 3.22 -6.87 0.60
CA ILE A 320 3.71 -6.18 1.80
C ILE A 320 2.62 -6.11 2.87
N LEU A 321 1.43 -5.64 2.50
CA LEU A 321 0.31 -5.53 3.45
C LEU A 321 -0.14 -6.90 3.94
N LEU A 322 -0.15 -7.93 3.10
CA LEU A 322 -0.51 -9.28 3.50
C LEU A 322 0.47 -9.85 4.53
N VAL A 323 1.78 -9.62 4.37
CA VAL A 323 2.80 -10.02 5.36
C VAL A 323 2.50 -9.35 6.72
N LEU A 324 2.24 -8.04 6.70
CA LEU A 324 1.92 -7.28 7.91
C LEU A 324 0.57 -7.67 8.53
N LEU A 325 -0.43 -8.02 7.72
CA LEU A 325 -1.75 -8.44 8.21
C LEU A 325 -1.75 -9.87 8.76
N LYS A 326 -0.87 -10.75 8.26
CA LYS A 326 -0.74 -12.12 8.77
C LYS A 326 -0.14 -12.15 10.18
N ASN A 327 0.80 -11.25 10.48
CA ASN A 327 1.41 -11.16 11.80
C ASN A 327 0.50 -10.42 12.81
N GLN A 328 0.28 -11.01 13.98
CA GLN A 328 -0.61 -10.47 15.01
C GLN A 328 -0.08 -9.15 15.60
N ASP A 329 1.24 -8.98 15.67
CA ASP A 329 1.88 -7.80 16.24
C ASP A 329 1.77 -6.56 15.34
N THR A 330 1.58 -6.77 14.04
CA THR A 330 1.56 -5.69 13.03
C THR A 330 0.17 -5.44 12.45
N ARG A 331 -0.73 -6.43 12.52
CA ARG A 331 -2.08 -6.37 11.93
C ARG A 331 -2.87 -5.14 12.40
N GLN A 332 -2.84 -4.84 13.69
CA GLN A 332 -3.63 -3.75 14.26
C GLN A 332 -3.16 -2.39 13.71
N ASN A 333 -1.86 -2.19 13.56
CA ASN A 333 -1.27 -0.97 12.99
C ASN A 333 -1.65 -0.77 11.52
N VAL A 334 -1.79 -1.85 10.75
CA VAL A 334 -2.24 -1.78 9.35
C VAL A 334 -3.70 -1.39 9.27
N LEU A 335 -4.55 -2.01 10.08
CA LEU A 335 -5.96 -1.66 10.12
C LEU A 335 -6.18 -0.22 10.61
N GLU A 336 -5.36 0.25 11.56
CA GLU A 336 -5.35 1.64 12.02
C GLU A 336 -4.87 2.61 10.94
N PHE A 337 -3.85 2.24 10.16
CA PHE A 337 -3.39 3.02 9.02
C PHE A 337 -4.50 3.21 7.98
N PHE A 338 -5.18 2.14 7.58
CA PHE A 338 -6.30 2.25 6.64
C PHE A 338 -7.43 3.13 7.17
N ALA A 339 -7.76 2.97 8.46
CA ALA A 339 -8.79 3.76 9.11
C ALA A 339 -8.48 5.25 9.10
N GLU A 340 -7.25 5.61 9.48
CA GLU A 340 -6.82 7.01 9.51
C GLU A 340 -6.80 7.61 8.11
N VAL A 341 -6.32 6.85 7.11
CA VAL A 341 -6.38 7.25 5.69
C VAL A 341 -7.82 7.52 5.26
N ILE A 342 -8.78 6.65 5.58
CA ILE A 342 -10.19 6.84 5.22
C ILE A 342 -10.78 8.07 5.93
N ASN A 343 -10.64 8.14 7.25
CA ASN A 343 -11.28 9.18 8.07
C ASN A 343 -10.76 10.58 7.71
N LYS A 344 -9.45 10.71 7.42
CA LYS A 344 -8.83 11.99 7.01
C LYS A 344 -9.09 12.38 5.55
N ASN A 345 -9.79 11.54 4.80
CA ASN A 345 -10.16 11.77 3.40
C ASN A 345 -11.67 11.67 3.15
N SER A 346 -12.50 11.74 4.19
CA SER A 346 -13.97 11.67 4.06
C SER A 346 -14.53 12.74 3.11
N SER A 347 -13.90 13.91 3.05
CA SER A 347 -14.24 15.01 2.13
C SER A 347 -13.99 14.70 0.65
N ARG A 348 -13.29 13.61 0.30
CA ARG A 348 -13.21 13.13 -1.10
C ARG A 348 -14.57 12.73 -1.67
N ALA A 349 -15.57 12.46 -0.82
CA ALA A 349 -16.94 12.19 -1.23
C ALA A 349 -17.68 13.44 -1.77
N HIS A 350 -17.16 14.65 -1.55
CA HIS A 350 -17.75 15.87 -2.10
C HIS A 350 -17.52 15.98 -3.62
N ILE A 351 -18.36 16.80 -4.27
CA ILE A 351 -18.27 17.04 -5.72
C ILE A 351 -16.86 17.56 -6.08
N GLN A 352 -16.40 18.59 -5.37
CA GLN A 352 -15.06 19.15 -5.53
C GLN A 352 -14.16 18.72 -4.37
N VAL A 353 -13.09 18.02 -4.69
CA VAL A 353 -12.07 17.59 -3.73
C VAL A 353 -11.02 18.68 -3.62
N ASP A 354 -10.70 19.11 -2.40
CA ASP A 354 -9.57 20.01 -2.18
C ASP A 354 -8.24 19.22 -2.23
N PRO A 355 -7.37 19.49 -3.23
CA PRO A 355 -6.13 18.75 -3.42
C PRO A 355 -5.09 18.98 -2.32
N MET A 356 -5.25 20.04 -1.51
CA MET A 356 -4.31 20.37 -0.42
C MET A 356 -4.64 19.65 0.89
N SER A 357 -5.92 19.30 1.11
CA SER A 357 -6.36 18.55 2.29
C SER A 357 -6.49 17.05 2.01
N CYS A 358 -6.97 16.66 0.84
CA CYS A 358 -7.20 15.26 0.50
C CYS A 358 -6.00 14.66 -0.23
N ALA A 359 -5.76 13.36 -0.01
CA ALA A 359 -4.83 12.59 -0.80
C ALA A 359 -5.28 12.53 -2.27
N SER A 360 -4.35 12.24 -3.17
CA SER A 360 -4.59 12.20 -4.61
C SER A 360 -5.57 11.11 -5.03
N SER A 361 -6.16 11.27 -6.23
CA SER A 361 -6.93 10.20 -6.87
C SER A 361 -6.04 8.99 -7.21
N GLY A 362 -4.75 9.20 -7.50
CA GLY A 362 -3.78 8.13 -7.70
C GLY A 362 -3.66 7.20 -6.48
N MET A 363 -3.43 7.78 -5.28
CA MET A 363 -3.36 7.03 -4.04
C MET A 363 -4.61 6.19 -3.78
N PHE A 364 -5.79 6.78 -3.93
CA PHE A 364 -7.04 6.10 -3.61
C PHE A 364 -7.45 5.04 -4.65
N VAL A 365 -7.10 5.23 -5.93
CA VAL A 365 -7.27 4.19 -6.97
C VAL A 365 -6.33 3.02 -6.71
N ASN A 366 -5.07 3.29 -6.35
CA ASN A 366 -4.11 2.24 -6.01
C ASN A 366 -4.53 1.49 -4.74
N LEU A 367 -4.98 2.21 -3.71
CA LEU A 367 -5.52 1.62 -2.49
C LEU A 367 -6.77 0.77 -2.79
N SER A 368 -7.65 1.22 -3.70
CA SER A 368 -8.79 0.44 -4.16
C SER A 368 -8.38 -0.90 -4.78
N ALA A 369 -7.40 -0.88 -5.70
CA ALA A 369 -6.89 -2.09 -6.34
C ALA A 369 -6.27 -3.07 -5.33
N VAL A 370 -5.49 -2.55 -4.38
CA VAL A 370 -4.86 -3.36 -3.32
C VAL A 370 -5.89 -3.95 -2.36
N MET A 371 -6.88 -3.16 -1.93
CA MET A 371 -7.94 -3.62 -1.04
C MET A 371 -8.80 -4.71 -1.69
N LEU A 372 -9.10 -4.59 -3.00
CA LEU A 372 -9.80 -5.63 -3.75
C LEU A 372 -9.03 -6.96 -3.75
N ARG A 373 -7.70 -6.91 -3.93
CA ARG A 373 -6.83 -8.10 -3.86
C ARG A 373 -6.79 -8.74 -2.47
N LEU A 374 -6.79 -7.92 -1.43
CA LEU A 374 -6.91 -8.40 -0.04
C LEU A 374 -8.28 -9.05 0.24
N CYS A 375 -9.31 -8.71 -0.55
CA CYS A 375 -10.65 -9.31 -0.45
C CYS A 375 -10.79 -10.64 -1.20
N GLU A 376 -9.97 -10.90 -2.22
CA GLU A 376 -10.05 -12.12 -3.06
C GLU A 376 -10.27 -13.43 -2.27
N PRO A 377 -9.60 -13.67 -1.12
CA PRO A 377 -9.80 -14.91 -0.35
C PRO A 377 -11.22 -15.14 0.16
N PHE A 378 -12.10 -14.13 0.16
CA PHE A 378 -13.50 -14.23 0.59
C PHE A 378 -14.53 -13.77 -0.46
N LEU A 379 -14.10 -13.60 -1.71
CA LEU A 379 -14.97 -13.31 -2.87
C LEU A 379 -15.23 -14.56 -3.72
N ASP A 380 -15.32 -15.74 -3.10
CA ASP A 380 -15.61 -16.98 -3.83
C ASP A 380 -17.00 -16.95 -4.49
N ALA A 381 -17.20 -17.72 -5.58
CA ALA A 381 -18.44 -17.66 -6.37
C ALA A 381 -19.71 -17.92 -5.54
N ASN A 382 -19.63 -18.76 -4.50
CA ASN A 382 -20.75 -19.09 -3.62
C ASN A 382 -20.87 -18.16 -2.40
N LEU A 383 -19.96 -17.20 -2.27
CA LEU A 383 -19.88 -16.23 -1.17
C LEU A 383 -19.94 -16.94 0.19
N THR A 384 -19.14 -17.99 0.37
CA THR A 384 -19.18 -18.88 1.54
C THR A 384 -18.80 -18.23 2.86
N LYS A 385 -18.19 -17.04 2.81
CA LYS A 385 -17.69 -16.30 3.97
C LYS A 385 -18.50 -15.04 4.30
N ARG A 386 -19.64 -14.82 3.62
CA ARG A 386 -20.47 -13.63 3.82
C ARG A 386 -21.07 -13.54 5.23
N ASP A 387 -21.25 -14.68 5.89
CA ASP A 387 -21.68 -14.81 7.29
C ASP A 387 -20.69 -14.18 8.30
N LYS A 388 -19.43 -13.97 7.90
CA LYS A 388 -18.38 -13.38 8.74
C LYS A 388 -18.42 -11.85 8.77
N ILE A 389 -19.33 -11.23 8.02
CA ILE A 389 -19.50 -9.79 7.92
C ILE A 389 -20.64 -9.38 8.84
N ASP A 390 -20.29 -8.77 9.97
CA ASP A 390 -21.26 -8.35 10.98
C ASP A 390 -21.80 -6.94 10.67
N PRO A 391 -23.11 -6.75 10.41
CA PRO A 391 -23.68 -5.42 10.19
C PRO A 391 -23.52 -4.48 11.38
N LYS A 392 -23.30 -5.01 12.58
CA LYS A 392 -23.04 -4.22 13.80
C LYS A 392 -21.76 -3.39 13.72
N TYR A 393 -20.85 -3.73 12.81
CA TYR A 393 -19.64 -2.95 12.56
C TYR A 393 -19.94 -1.48 12.26
N VAL A 394 -20.97 -1.19 11.46
CA VAL A 394 -21.36 0.18 11.09
C VAL A 394 -21.80 1.00 12.30
N PHE A 395 -22.32 0.34 13.34
CA PHE A 395 -22.87 1.01 14.52
C PHE A 395 -21.87 1.13 15.67
N TYR A 396 -20.99 0.15 15.86
CA TYR A 396 -20.18 0.04 17.08
C TYR A 396 -18.67 -0.06 16.83
N SER A 397 -18.21 -0.02 15.58
CA SER A 397 -16.77 0.08 15.32
C SER A 397 -16.24 1.43 15.79
N ASP A 398 -15.09 1.41 16.47
CA ASP A 398 -14.34 2.60 16.86
C ASP A 398 -13.32 3.04 15.79
N ARG A 399 -13.21 2.28 14.69
CA ARG A 399 -12.16 2.44 13.70
C ARG A 399 -12.58 3.36 12.55
N LEU A 400 -13.74 3.12 11.95
CA LEU A 400 -14.24 3.91 10.82
C LEU A 400 -15.36 4.84 11.28
N ASP A 401 -15.30 6.09 10.84
CA ASP A 401 -16.37 7.06 11.06
C ASP A 401 -17.47 6.90 10.00
N TRP A 402 -18.65 6.49 10.46
CA TRP A 402 -19.86 6.36 9.66
C TRP A 402 -20.84 7.51 9.86
N SER A 403 -20.51 8.48 10.72
CA SER A 403 -21.37 9.61 11.00
C SER A 403 -21.54 10.50 9.78
N GLY A 404 -22.73 11.09 9.64
CA GLY A 404 -23.05 11.98 8.51
C GLY A 404 -23.31 11.28 7.17
N LEU A 405 -23.16 9.96 7.07
CA LEU A 405 -23.55 9.20 5.89
C LEU A 405 -25.07 9.04 5.84
N THR A 406 -25.67 9.28 4.67
CA THR A 406 -27.10 9.04 4.44
C THR A 406 -27.38 7.53 4.50
N ALA A 407 -28.41 7.13 5.25
CA ALA A 407 -28.84 5.74 5.35
C ALA A 407 -29.86 5.37 4.25
N LEU A 408 -30.00 4.08 3.93
CA LEU A 408 -30.91 3.58 2.89
C LEU A 408 -32.38 3.95 3.13
N HIS A 409 -32.83 3.90 4.39
CA HIS A 409 -34.22 4.21 4.76
C HIS A 409 -34.37 4.97 6.07
N ALA A 410 -33.57 4.64 7.08
CA ALA A 410 -33.67 5.23 8.40
C ALA A 410 -33.34 6.73 8.40
N SER A 411 -33.98 7.49 9.29
CA SER A 411 -33.62 8.90 9.53
C SER A 411 -32.32 9.01 10.32
N SER A 412 -31.63 10.16 10.23
CA SER A 412 -30.42 10.40 11.03
C SER A 412 -30.68 10.31 12.55
N GLU A 413 -31.89 10.66 12.99
CA GLU A 413 -32.33 10.54 14.39
C GLU A 413 -32.49 9.07 14.79
N GLU A 414 -33.12 8.26 13.93
CA GLU A 414 -33.30 6.81 14.15
C GLU A 414 -31.95 6.08 14.22
N VAL A 415 -31.01 6.44 13.34
CA VAL A 415 -29.64 5.92 13.36
C VAL A 415 -28.93 6.30 14.66
N ALA A 416 -29.02 7.57 15.08
CA ALA A 416 -28.38 8.04 16.32
C ALA A 416 -28.97 7.38 17.58
N GLU A 417 -30.29 7.23 17.65
CA GLU A 417 -30.96 6.52 18.75
C GLU A 417 -30.48 5.07 18.88
N TRP A 418 -30.26 4.40 17.74
CA TRP A 418 -29.83 3.01 17.70
C TRP A 418 -28.40 2.82 18.23
N THR A 419 -27.49 3.69 17.81
CA THR A 419 -26.10 3.69 18.30
C THR A 419 -26.04 3.90 19.82
N ASN A 420 -26.95 4.72 20.37
CA ASN A 420 -27.02 5.03 21.80
C ASN A 420 -27.76 3.96 22.65
N LYS A 421 -28.79 3.29 22.13
CA LYS A 421 -29.59 2.30 22.88
C LYS A 421 -28.84 0.99 23.16
N SER A 422 -27.91 0.58 22.29
CA SER A 422 -27.19 -0.70 22.47
C SER A 422 -25.90 -0.57 23.28
N SER A 423 -25.31 0.62 23.36
CA SER A 423 -24.15 0.91 24.23
C SER A 423 -24.52 0.90 25.72
N SER A 424 -25.80 1.08 26.06
CA SER A 424 -26.37 0.91 27.41
C SER A 424 -26.86 -0.51 27.71
N GLY A 425 -27.10 -1.35 26.68
CA GLY A 425 -27.66 -2.70 26.84
C GLY A 425 -26.66 -3.78 27.24
N GLN A 426 -25.35 -3.55 27.13
CA GLN A 426 -24.32 -4.51 27.57
C GLN A 426 -24.00 -4.44 29.07
N SER A 427 -24.33 -3.33 29.76
CA SER A 427 -24.09 -3.17 31.21
C SER A 427 -25.27 -3.59 32.11
N ASP A 428 -26.46 -3.81 31.54
CA ASP A 428 -27.68 -4.11 32.30
C ASP A 428 -27.87 -5.61 32.63
N GLY A 429 -27.12 -6.50 31.97
CA GLY A 429 -27.19 -7.95 32.21
C GLY A 429 -26.52 -8.40 33.52
N GLU A 430 -25.42 -7.77 33.90
CA GLU A 430 -24.68 -8.11 35.13
C GLU A 430 -25.14 -7.32 36.35
N ASN A 431 -25.61 -6.07 36.17
CA ASN A 431 -26.06 -5.24 37.29
C ASN A 431 -27.43 -5.62 37.85
N ARG A 432 -28.26 -6.36 37.11
CA ARG A 432 -29.60 -6.77 37.58
C ARG A 432 -29.57 -7.90 38.61
N LEU A 433 -28.46 -8.64 38.73
CA LEU A 433 -28.29 -9.63 39.79
C LEU A 433 -27.75 -9.00 41.09
N LEU A 434 -27.01 -7.89 41.00
CA LEU A 434 -26.39 -7.21 42.15
C LEU A 434 -27.29 -6.14 42.80
N GLN A 435 -28.26 -5.57 42.08
CA GLN A 435 -29.21 -4.58 42.63
C GLN A 435 -30.36 -5.17 43.47
N SER A 436 -30.40 -6.49 43.70
CA SER A 436 -31.41 -7.11 44.57
C SER A 436 -30.97 -7.33 46.02
N GLN A 437 -29.73 -6.93 46.41
CA GLN A 437 -29.21 -7.16 47.77
C GLN A 437 -28.75 -5.92 48.54
N GLU A 438 -28.75 -4.72 47.97
CA GLU A 438 -28.34 -3.51 48.70
C GLU A 438 -29.46 -2.47 48.74
N ALA A 439 -30.49 -2.78 49.53
CA ALA A 439 -31.51 -1.82 49.92
C ALA A 439 -31.63 -1.76 51.44
N THR A 440 -30.57 -1.32 52.13
CA THR A 440 -30.67 -0.69 53.47
C THR A 440 -29.30 -0.14 53.90
N SER A 441 -29.08 1.17 53.78
CA SER A 441 -28.55 2.03 54.86
C SER A 441 -28.20 3.42 54.31
N SER A 442 -28.90 4.42 54.83
CA SER A 442 -28.69 5.83 54.55
C SER A 442 -27.55 6.39 55.40
N GLY A 443 -26.70 7.26 54.84
CA GLY A 443 -25.69 8.00 55.61
C GLY A 443 -24.99 9.09 54.80
N ARG A 444 -25.21 10.36 55.17
CA ARG A 444 -24.67 11.60 54.57
C ARG A 444 -23.14 11.73 54.73
N ASN A 445 -22.47 12.34 53.75
CA ASN A 445 -21.67 13.57 53.93
C ASN A 445 -21.20 14.18 52.60
N ALA A 446 -21.11 15.51 52.60
CA ALA A 446 -20.80 16.38 51.46
C ALA A 446 -19.30 16.72 51.37
N PHE A 447 -18.76 16.79 50.14
CA PHE A 447 -17.71 17.72 49.67
C PHE A 447 -17.54 17.51 48.15
N GLY A 448 -17.56 18.56 47.34
CA GLY A 448 -17.13 18.53 45.92
C GLY A 448 -15.80 19.26 45.73
N PRO A 449 -15.30 19.46 44.51
CA PRO A 449 -15.45 18.69 43.27
C PRO A 449 -14.08 18.12 42.80
N SER A 450 -14.07 17.02 42.04
CA SER A 450 -12.90 16.68 41.23
C SER A 450 -13.35 16.01 39.94
N ILE A 451 -13.13 16.70 38.83
CA ILE A 451 -13.25 16.16 37.48
C ILE A 451 -12.08 15.21 37.29
N THR A 452 -12.29 13.94 37.61
CA THR A 452 -11.48 12.84 37.10
C THR A 452 -12.29 12.19 35.99
N ASN A 453 -11.92 12.50 34.75
CA ASN A 453 -12.29 11.70 33.58
C ASN A 453 -11.74 10.28 33.79
N THR A 454 -12.54 9.46 34.45
CA THR A 454 -12.37 8.02 34.46
C THR A 454 -12.87 7.55 33.11
N SER A 455 -11.92 7.31 32.21
CA SER A 455 -12.13 6.56 30.99
C SER A 455 -12.80 5.23 31.35
N SER A 456 -14.10 5.12 31.12
CA SER A 456 -14.78 3.82 31.11
C SER A 456 -14.19 3.02 29.96
N SER A 457 -13.23 2.15 30.28
CA SER A 457 -12.70 1.15 29.37
C SER A 457 -13.79 0.12 29.09
N GLY A 458 -14.73 0.45 28.21
CA GLY A 458 -15.57 -0.54 27.55
C GLY A 458 -14.67 -1.44 26.71
N GLU A 459 -14.82 -2.76 26.83
CA GLU A 459 -14.13 -3.69 25.94
C GLU A 459 -14.42 -3.31 24.49
N LYS A 460 -13.38 -2.96 23.74
CA LYS A 460 -13.51 -2.70 22.30
C LYS A 460 -14.02 -3.97 21.63
N THR A 461 -15.22 -3.91 21.05
CA THR A 461 -15.81 -5.03 20.30
C THR A 461 -14.85 -5.46 19.20
N LYS A 462 -14.29 -6.68 19.31
CA LYS A 462 -13.35 -7.21 18.33
C LYS A 462 -14.10 -7.83 17.17
N TYR A 463 -13.85 -7.33 15.96
CA TYR A 463 -14.40 -7.87 14.73
C TYR A 463 -13.41 -8.81 14.03
N THR A 464 -13.93 -9.69 13.18
CA THR A 464 -13.07 -10.55 12.36
C THR A 464 -12.32 -9.73 11.32
N PHE A 465 -11.15 -10.21 10.87
CA PHE A 465 -10.42 -9.54 9.79
C PHE A 465 -11.25 -9.40 8.51
N ILE A 466 -12.09 -10.40 8.18
CA ILE A 466 -12.96 -10.36 6.99
C ILE A 466 -13.97 -9.21 7.12
N CYS A 467 -14.59 -9.05 8.29
CA CYS A 467 -15.50 -7.94 8.56
C CYS A 467 -14.80 -6.59 8.43
N GLU A 468 -13.64 -6.40 9.08
CA GLU A 468 -12.89 -5.15 9.00
C GLU A 468 -12.45 -4.85 7.56
N CYS A 469 -11.89 -5.85 6.87
CA CYS A 469 -11.42 -5.71 5.49
C CYS A 469 -12.57 -5.37 4.55
N PHE A 470 -13.74 -6.00 4.70
CA PHE A 470 -14.93 -5.70 3.90
C PHE A 470 -15.35 -4.23 4.01
N PHE A 471 -15.50 -3.71 5.22
CA PHE A 471 -15.96 -2.34 5.42
C PHE A 471 -14.89 -1.29 5.09
N ILE A 472 -13.62 -1.56 5.36
CA ILE A 472 -12.49 -0.73 4.90
C ILE A 472 -12.48 -0.66 3.38
N THR A 473 -12.61 -1.79 2.69
CA THR A 473 -12.67 -1.84 1.22
C THR A 473 -13.87 -1.06 0.68
N ALA A 474 -15.05 -1.19 1.28
CA ALA A 474 -16.23 -0.42 0.88
C ALA A 474 -15.98 1.10 0.93
N ARG A 475 -15.38 1.60 2.01
CA ARG A 475 -15.04 3.04 2.13
C ARG A 475 -13.93 3.47 1.19
N VAL A 476 -12.90 2.64 1.00
CA VAL A 476 -11.81 2.92 0.04
C VAL A 476 -12.34 3.01 -1.38
N LEU A 477 -13.21 2.09 -1.80
CA LEU A 477 -13.78 2.10 -3.14
C LEU A 477 -14.64 3.35 -3.37
N ASN A 478 -15.48 3.72 -2.40
CA ASN A 478 -16.32 4.92 -2.45
C ASN A 478 -15.48 6.21 -2.63
N LEU A 479 -14.42 6.37 -1.83
CA LEU A 479 -13.54 7.55 -1.88
C LEU A 479 -12.48 7.49 -3.00
N GLY A 480 -12.33 6.33 -3.64
CA GLY A 480 -11.30 6.04 -4.62
C GLY A 480 -11.84 5.67 -5.98
N LEU A 481 -11.96 4.38 -6.28
CA LEU A 481 -12.34 3.92 -7.62
C LEU A 481 -13.64 4.56 -8.14
N LEU A 482 -14.68 4.65 -7.30
CA LEU A 482 -15.96 5.22 -7.72
C LEU A 482 -15.89 6.74 -7.87
N LYS A 483 -15.17 7.41 -6.96
CA LYS A 483 -14.87 8.84 -7.12
C LYS A 483 -14.10 9.10 -8.42
N ALA A 484 -13.12 8.26 -8.76
CA ALA A 484 -12.36 8.37 -10.01
C ALA A 484 -13.25 8.20 -11.26
N PHE A 485 -14.28 7.35 -11.22
CA PHE A 485 -15.27 7.28 -12.31
C PHE A 485 -16.11 8.55 -12.43
N SER A 486 -16.52 9.13 -11.30
CA SER A 486 -17.23 10.41 -11.29
C SER A 486 -16.36 11.53 -11.85
N ASP A 487 -15.10 11.60 -11.44
CA ASP A 487 -14.14 12.62 -11.90
C ASP A 487 -13.86 12.45 -13.40
N PHE A 488 -13.68 11.21 -13.88
CA PHE A 488 -13.55 10.91 -15.31
C PHE A 488 -14.78 11.34 -16.11
N LYS A 489 -15.99 11.11 -15.59
CA LYS A 489 -17.24 11.53 -16.23
C LYS A 489 -17.30 13.05 -16.37
N HIS A 490 -16.91 13.79 -15.33
CA HIS A 490 -16.83 15.26 -15.37
C HIS A 490 -15.77 15.75 -16.36
N LEU A 491 -14.58 15.14 -16.36
CA LEU A 491 -13.52 15.46 -17.31
C LEU A 491 -13.99 15.31 -18.76
N VAL A 492 -14.68 14.22 -19.10
CA VAL A 492 -15.24 14.02 -20.45
C VAL A 492 -16.30 15.07 -20.80
N GLN A 493 -17.14 15.46 -19.84
CA GLN A 493 -18.12 16.53 -20.04
C GLN A 493 -17.45 17.89 -20.26
N ASP A 494 -16.40 18.19 -19.51
CA ASP A 494 -15.66 19.44 -19.63
C ASP A 494 -14.92 19.52 -20.96
N ILE A 495 -14.28 18.43 -21.42
CA ILE A 495 -13.69 18.35 -22.77
C ILE A 495 -14.74 18.72 -23.83
N SER A 496 -15.93 18.10 -23.78
CA SER A 496 -17.01 18.41 -24.74
C SER A 496 -17.43 19.89 -24.69
N ARG A 497 -17.54 20.48 -23.49
CA ARG A 497 -17.87 21.91 -23.33
C ARG A 497 -16.78 22.82 -23.90
N PHE A 498 -15.52 22.49 -23.70
CA PHE A 498 -14.40 23.24 -24.26
C PHE A 498 -14.33 23.11 -25.78
N GLU A 499 -14.62 21.94 -26.35
CA GLU A 499 -14.74 21.73 -27.79
C GLU A 499 -15.88 22.57 -28.39
N ASP A 500 -17.06 22.59 -27.77
CA ASP A 500 -18.21 23.43 -28.19
C ASP A 500 -17.86 24.93 -28.11
N THR A 501 -17.13 25.34 -27.08
CA THR A 501 -16.66 26.72 -26.93
C THR A 501 -15.64 27.07 -28.01
N LEU A 502 -14.70 26.16 -28.30
CA LEU A 502 -13.69 26.33 -29.34
C LEU A 502 -14.30 26.47 -30.73
N THR A 503 -15.30 25.64 -31.06
CA THR A 503 -16.01 25.74 -32.35
C THR A 503 -16.72 27.09 -32.51
N THR A 504 -17.34 27.58 -31.43
CA THR A 504 -18.00 28.90 -31.40
C THR A 504 -17.00 30.03 -31.61
N ILE A 505 -15.87 30.04 -30.89
CA ILE A 505 -14.85 31.09 -31.01
C ILE A 505 -14.16 31.05 -32.38
N LYS A 506 -13.88 29.87 -32.94
CA LYS A 506 -13.34 29.72 -34.31
C LYS A 506 -14.30 30.28 -35.36
N ALA A 507 -15.61 30.10 -35.18
CA ALA A 507 -16.61 30.70 -36.07
C ALA A 507 -16.62 32.24 -35.98
N MET A 508 -16.47 32.81 -34.77
CA MET A 508 -16.35 34.26 -34.57
C MET A 508 -15.07 34.82 -35.21
N GLN A 509 -13.96 34.10 -35.13
CA GLN A 509 -12.68 34.50 -35.73
C GLN A 509 -12.76 34.64 -37.25
N GLN A 510 -13.51 33.74 -37.92
CA GLN A 510 -13.74 33.81 -39.37
C GLN A 510 -14.51 35.07 -39.78
N GLN A 511 -15.35 35.61 -38.90
CA GLN A 511 -16.11 36.82 -39.14
C GLN A 511 -15.34 38.09 -38.79
N THR A 512 -14.47 38.06 -37.77
CA THR A 512 -13.66 39.21 -37.35
C THR A 512 -12.28 38.75 -36.85
N PRO A 513 -11.23 38.80 -37.69
CA PRO A 513 -9.89 38.37 -37.29
C PRO A 513 -9.29 39.35 -36.27
N SER A 514 -9.06 38.87 -35.05
CA SER A 514 -8.42 39.62 -33.96
C SER A 514 -7.27 38.80 -33.35
N PRO A 515 -6.12 39.41 -33.04
CA PRO A 515 -5.02 38.72 -32.37
C PRO A 515 -5.38 38.23 -30.97
N GLN A 516 -6.32 38.89 -30.29
CA GLN A 516 -6.82 38.45 -28.98
C GLN A 516 -7.58 37.12 -29.09
N VAL A 517 -8.44 36.99 -30.10
CA VAL A 517 -9.19 35.76 -30.39
C VAL A 517 -8.25 34.60 -30.74
N GLN A 518 -7.15 34.87 -31.47
CA GLN A 518 -6.14 33.85 -31.77
C GLN A 518 -5.43 33.34 -30.51
N LEU A 519 -5.12 34.23 -29.56
CA LEU A 519 -4.51 33.84 -28.28
C LEU A 519 -5.48 33.00 -27.43
N GLU A 520 -6.76 33.35 -27.41
CA GLU A 520 -7.80 32.57 -26.72
C GLU A 520 -8.00 31.19 -27.33
N ILE A 521 -8.04 31.08 -28.66
CA ILE A 521 -8.08 29.80 -29.38
C ILE A 521 -6.89 28.92 -28.98
N THR A 522 -5.68 29.47 -29.05
CA THR A 522 -4.45 28.74 -28.71
C THR A 522 -4.46 28.27 -27.25
N ARG A 523 -5.01 29.09 -26.34
CA ARG A 523 -5.16 28.73 -24.93
C ARG A 523 -6.15 27.58 -24.74
N ILE A 524 -7.33 27.65 -25.35
CA ILE A 524 -8.37 26.61 -25.22
C ILE A 524 -7.89 25.30 -25.86
N GLU A 525 -7.24 25.35 -27.01
CA GLU A 525 -6.63 24.16 -27.66
C GLU A 525 -5.62 23.48 -26.72
N LYS A 526 -4.80 24.27 -26.03
CA LYS A 526 -3.86 23.75 -25.03
C LYS A 526 -4.57 23.14 -23.82
N GLU A 527 -5.66 23.75 -23.33
CA GLU A 527 -6.45 23.21 -22.23
C GLU A 527 -7.13 21.88 -22.61
N ILE A 528 -7.70 21.78 -23.82
CA ILE A 528 -8.27 20.53 -24.36
C ILE A 528 -7.22 19.44 -24.48
N GLU A 529 -6.02 19.75 -24.97
CA GLU A 529 -4.92 18.79 -25.08
C GLU A 529 -4.50 18.25 -23.70
N LEU A 530 -4.40 19.11 -22.68
CA LEU A 530 -4.09 18.69 -21.31
C LEU A 530 -5.19 17.79 -20.73
N PHE A 531 -6.46 18.13 -20.88
CA PHE A 531 -7.56 17.28 -20.42
C PHE A 531 -7.67 15.97 -21.21
N SER A 532 -7.32 15.99 -22.49
CA SER A 532 -7.27 14.79 -23.32
C SER A 532 -6.17 13.84 -22.85
N GLN A 533 -5.00 14.35 -22.50
CA GLN A 533 -3.91 13.56 -21.89
C GLN A 533 -4.35 12.96 -20.56
N GLU A 534 -4.98 13.75 -19.69
CA GLU A 534 -5.53 13.27 -18.41
C GLU A 534 -6.56 12.16 -18.62
N LYS A 535 -7.51 12.35 -19.55
CA LYS A 535 -8.52 11.35 -19.91
C LYS A 535 -7.85 10.03 -20.33
N LEU A 536 -6.79 10.09 -21.14
CA LEU A 536 -6.05 8.91 -21.58
C LEU A 536 -5.29 8.23 -20.44
N CYS A 537 -4.78 8.98 -19.45
CA CYS A 537 -4.22 8.40 -18.23
C CYS A 537 -5.26 7.62 -17.41
N TYR A 538 -6.47 8.16 -17.24
CA TYR A 538 -7.60 7.44 -16.62
C TYR A 538 -7.95 6.17 -17.40
N GLU A 539 -8.01 6.27 -18.74
CA GLU A 539 -8.25 5.10 -19.58
C GLU A 539 -7.17 4.03 -19.37
N ALA A 540 -5.90 4.42 -19.33
CA ALA A 540 -4.75 3.53 -19.21
C ALA A 540 -4.72 2.75 -17.90
N GLN A 541 -4.88 3.45 -16.76
CA GLN A 541 -4.73 2.85 -15.44
C GLN A 541 -5.99 2.14 -14.95
N ILE A 542 -7.18 2.60 -15.35
CA ILE A 542 -8.45 2.10 -14.81
C ILE A 542 -9.29 1.40 -15.89
N LEU A 543 -9.72 2.10 -16.94
CA LEU A 543 -10.78 1.59 -17.84
C LEU A 543 -10.31 0.41 -18.70
N ARG A 544 -9.02 0.39 -19.08
CA ARG A 544 -8.41 -0.72 -19.84
C ARG A 544 -8.04 -1.90 -18.94
N ASP A 545 -8.17 -1.75 -17.63
CA ASP A 545 -7.99 -2.85 -16.69
C ASP A 545 -9.33 -3.52 -16.36
N GLY A 546 -9.79 -4.39 -17.27
CA GLY A 546 -10.99 -5.19 -17.06
C GLY A 546 -10.92 -6.07 -15.80
N THR A 547 -9.73 -6.49 -15.36
CA THR A 547 -9.58 -7.33 -14.16
C THR A 547 -9.88 -6.56 -12.89
N LEU A 548 -9.39 -5.32 -12.78
CA LEU A 548 -9.71 -4.42 -11.68
C LEU A 548 -11.23 -4.19 -11.55
N ILE A 549 -11.90 -3.95 -12.68
CA ILE A 549 -13.34 -3.70 -12.71
C ILE A 549 -14.12 -4.97 -12.35
N GLN A 550 -13.69 -6.14 -12.83
CA GLN A 550 -14.30 -7.43 -12.46
C GLN A 550 -14.12 -7.77 -10.97
N HIS A 551 -12.97 -7.44 -10.37
CA HIS A 551 -12.76 -7.59 -8.93
C HIS A 551 -13.69 -6.66 -8.14
N ALA A 552 -13.85 -5.41 -8.58
CA ALA A 552 -14.81 -4.49 -7.98
C ALA A 552 -16.25 -5.01 -8.11
N LEU A 553 -16.65 -5.54 -9.28
CA LEU A 553 -17.97 -6.14 -9.49
C LEU A 553 -18.19 -7.34 -8.56
N SER A 554 -17.18 -8.19 -8.37
CA SER A 554 -17.24 -9.33 -7.45
C SER A 554 -17.41 -8.88 -6.00
N PHE A 555 -16.73 -7.80 -5.59
CA PHE A 555 -16.91 -7.19 -4.28
C PHE A 555 -18.32 -6.62 -4.08
N TYR A 556 -18.83 -5.84 -5.05
CA TYR A 556 -20.18 -5.29 -4.94
C TYR A 556 -21.29 -6.34 -5.07
N ARG A 557 -21.01 -7.47 -5.74
CA ARG A 557 -21.88 -8.65 -5.68
C ARG A 557 -21.99 -9.18 -4.26
N LEU A 558 -20.86 -9.34 -3.55
CA LEU A 558 -20.88 -9.71 -2.13
C LEU A 558 -21.68 -8.69 -1.31
N MET A 559 -21.48 -7.40 -1.53
CA MET A 559 -22.22 -6.32 -0.85
C MET A 559 -23.74 -6.47 -1.01
N ILE A 560 -24.25 -6.60 -2.24
CA ILE A 560 -25.70 -6.67 -2.47
C ILE A 560 -26.32 -7.97 -1.95
N VAL A 561 -25.62 -9.10 -2.03
CA VAL A 561 -26.09 -10.38 -1.49
C VAL A 561 -26.12 -10.31 0.04
N TRP A 562 -25.09 -9.74 0.66
CA TRP A 562 -25.04 -9.52 2.10
C TRP A 562 -26.15 -8.57 2.60
N LEU A 563 -26.46 -7.52 1.84
CA LEU A 563 -27.61 -6.65 2.12
C LEU A 563 -28.95 -7.42 2.06
N VAL A 564 -29.12 -8.31 1.07
CA VAL A 564 -30.33 -9.12 0.92
C VAL A 564 -30.45 -10.18 2.02
N ASP A 565 -29.35 -10.74 2.50
CA ASP A 565 -29.35 -11.70 3.62
C ASP A 565 -29.96 -11.09 4.89
N MET A 566 -29.78 -9.78 5.13
CA MET A 566 -30.44 -9.09 6.25
C MET A 566 -31.97 -9.01 6.10
N VAL A 567 -32.48 -9.07 4.87
CA VAL A 567 -33.92 -8.98 4.57
C VAL A 567 -34.60 -10.34 4.59
N GLY A 568 -33.87 -11.43 4.31
CA GLY A 568 -34.40 -12.79 4.32
C GLY A 568 -34.30 -13.54 2.99
N GLU A 569 -33.23 -13.28 2.22
CA GLU A 569 -32.89 -13.88 0.90
C GLU A 569 -33.61 -13.24 -0.30
N PHE A 570 -33.22 -13.66 -1.53
CA PHE A 570 -33.83 -13.22 -2.79
C PHE A 570 -35.25 -13.80 -2.97
N LYS A 571 -36.21 -13.25 -2.22
CA LYS A 571 -37.62 -13.67 -2.24
C LYS A 571 -38.54 -12.48 -2.44
N MET A 572 -39.57 -12.69 -3.25
CA MET A 572 -40.66 -11.73 -3.49
C MET A 572 -42.02 -12.37 -3.15
N PRO A 573 -43.00 -11.61 -2.61
CA PRO A 573 -42.91 -10.19 -2.25
C PRO A 573 -42.00 -9.95 -1.03
N LEU A 574 -41.44 -8.73 -0.95
CA LEU A 574 -40.66 -8.31 0.20
C LEU A 574 -41.47 -8.35 1.51
N PRO A 575 -40.82 -8.59 2.66
CA PRO A 575 -41.47 -8.47 3.96
C PRO A 575 -42.15 -7.11 4.16
N SER A 576 -43.22 -7.08 4.97
CA SER A 576 -43.98 -5.84 5.21
C SER A 576 -43.21 -4.80 6.04
N THR A 577 -42.21 -5.24 6.81
CA THR A 577 -41.38 -4.40 7.67
C THR A 577 -39.93 -4.49 7.25
N CYS A 578 -39.31 -3.34 6.98
CA CYS A 578 -37.88 -3.25 6.69
C CYS A 578 -37.07 -3.55 7.97
N PRO A 579 -36.12 -4.51 7.95
CA PRO A 579 -35.21 -4.73 9.06
C PRO A 579 -34.42 -3.46 9.38
N LYS A 580 -34.24 -3.17 10.66
CA LYS A 580 -33.59 -1.93 11.10
C LYS A 580 -32.13 -1.90 10.70
N GLU A 581 -31.45 -3.04 10.77
CA GLU A 581 -30.07 -3.20 10.35
C GLU A 581 -29.89 -2.79 8.89
N PHE A 582 -30.77 -3.26 8.00
CA PHE A 582 -30.77 -2.86 6.58
C PHE A 582 -31.08 -1.38 6.40
N ALA A 583 -32.13 -0.88 7.07
CA ALA A 583 -32.59 0.51 6.94
C ALA A 583 -31.49 1.53 7.30
N CYS A 584 -30.63 1.19 8.26
CA CYS A 584 -29.55 2.06 8.74
C CYS A 584 -28.23 1.89 7.97
N MET A 585 -28.13 0.96 7.00
CA MET A 585 -26.91 0.82 6.20
C MET A 585 -26.67 2.08 5.34
N PRO A 586 -25.40 2.47 5.12
CA PRO A 586 -25.06 3.61 4.27
C PRO A 586 -25.57 3.44 2.84
N GLU A 587 -26.17 4.50 2.30
CA GLU A 587 -26.75 4.52 0.97
C GLU A 587 -25.71 4.24 -0.13
N HIS A 588 -24.47 4.71 0.09
CA HIS A 588 -23.39 4.54 -0.88
C HIS A 588 -23.06 3.08 -1.19
N PHE A 589 -23.36 2.12 -0.29
CA PHE A 589 -23.17 0.69 -0.57
C PHE A 589 -23.94 0.22 -1.81
N VAL A 590 -25.13 0.80 -2.02
CA VAL A 590 -25.97 0.51 -3.17
C VAL A 590 -25.67 1.47 -4.32
N ASP A 591 -25.46 2.75 -4.02
CA ASP A 591 -25.15 3.75 -5.05
C ASP A 591 -23.87 3.40 -5.83
N ASP A 592 -22.81 3.03 -5.11
CA ASP A 592 -21.52 2.63 -5.68
C ASP A 592 -21.68 1.38 -6.56
N ALA A 593 -22.49 0.40 -6.13
CA ALA A 593 -22.76 -0.81 -6.91
C ALA A 593 -23.48 -0.46 -8.22
N MET A 594 -24.49 0.40 -8.17
CA MET A 594 -25.24 0.79 -9.36
C MET A 594 -24.39 1.63 -10.33
N GLU A 595 -23.60 2.58 -9.81
CA GLU A 595 -22.67 3.39 -10.61
C GLU A 595 -21.63 2.51 -11.32
N LEU A 596 -21.06 1.53 -10.61
CA LEU A 596 -20.13 0.57 -11.18
C LEU A 596 -20.75 -0.23 -12.32
N LEU A 597 -22.00 -0.70 -12.17
CA LEU A 597 -22.69 -1.45 -13.22
C LEU A 597 -22.99 -0.59 -14.45
N ILE A 598 -23.41 0.67 -14.27
CA ILE A 598 -23.62 1.62 -15.38
C ILE A 598 -22.31 1.83 -16.13
N PHE A 599 -21.22 2.03 -15.40
CA PHE A 599 -19.90 2.24 -15.97
C PHE A 599 -19.39 1.00 -16.71
N ALA A 600 -19.43 -0.16 -16.06
CA ALA A 600 -18.98 -1.43 -16.63
C ALA A 600 -19.78 -1.84 -17.88
N SER A 601 -21.06 -1.48 -17.95
CA SER A 601 -21.92 -1.73 -19.12
C SER A 601 -21.47 -0.97 -20.38
N ARG A 602 -20.63 0.05 -20.24
CA ARG A 602 -20.06 0.82 -21.37
C ARG A 602 -18.72 0.26 -21.84
N ILE A 603 -18.12 -0.68 -21.11
CA ILE A 603 -16.81 -1.24 -21.43
C ILE A 603 -16.99 -2.63 -22.07
N PRO A 604 -16.45 -2.86 -23.28
CA PRO A 604 -16.60 -4.15 -23.96
C PRO A 604 -16.09 -5.32 -23.12
N LYS A 605 -16.91 -6.39 -23.05
CA LYS A 605 -16.57 -7.71 -22.44
C LYS A 605 -16.28 -7.71 -20.93
N VAL A 606 -16.37 -6.57 -20.24
CA VAL A 606 -16.08 -6.52 -18.79
C VAL A 606 -17.10 -7.31 -17.98
N LEU A 607 -18.37 -7.30 -18.39
CA LEU A 607 -19.45 -8.05 -17.75
C LEU A 607 -19.45 -9.55 -18.06
N ASP A 608 -18.59 -10.01 -18.99
CA ASP A 608 -18.55 -11.43 -19.37
C ASP A 608 -18.02 -12.26 -18.19
N GLY A 609 -18.79 -13.28 -17.78
CA GLY A 609 -18.46 -14.14 -16.64
C GLY A 609 -18.91 -13.62 -15.27
N VAL A 610 -19.51 -12.43 -15.20
CA VAL A 610 -20.10 -11.89 -13.97
C VAL A 610 -21.48 -12.51 -13.73
N LEU A 611 -21.77 -12.92 -12.49
CA LEU A 611 -23.10 -13.43 -12.09
C LEU A 611 -24.10 -12.27 -11.96
N LEU A 612 -24.65 -11.83 -13.09
CA LEU A 612 -25.55 -10.68 -13.16
C LEU A 612 -26.94 -10.95 -12.56
N ASP A 613 -27.35 -12.21 -12.41
CA ASP A 613 -28.63 -12.60 -11.80
C ASP A 613 -28.80 -12.02 -10.38
N ASP A 614 -27.74 -12.02 -9.56
CA ASP A 614 -27.81 -11.46 -8.20
C ASP A 614 -28.11 -9.96 -8.22
N PHE A 615 -27.50 -9.21 -9.15
CA PHE A 615 -27.79 -7.79 -9.34
C PHE A 615 -29.18 -7.54 -9.91
N MET A 616 -29.61 -8.36 -10.87
CA MET A 616 -30.97 -8.30 -11.44
C MET A 616 -32.03 -8.53 -10.35
N ASN A 617 -31.85 -9.58 -9.53
CA ASN A 617 -32.71 -9.87 -8.39
C ASN A 617 -32.77 -8.69 -7.42
N PHE A 618 -31.62 -8.15 -7.03
CA PHE A 618 -31.53 -6.99 -6.14
C PHE A 618 -32.30 -5.78 -6.69
N ILE A 619 -32.06 -5.43 -7.96
CA ILE A 619 -32.74 -4.30 -8.62
C ILE A 619 -34.25 -4.50 -8.61
N ILE A 620 -34.75 -5.67 -9.05
CA ILE A 620 -36.19 -5.96 -9.11
C ILE A 620 -36.81 -5.85 -7.71
N MET A 621 -36.15 -6.35 -6.67
CA MET A 621 -36.67 -6.31 -5.30
C MET A 621 -36.85 -4.88 -4.79
N PHE A 622 -35.86 -4.01 -5.00
CA PHE A 622 -35.81 -2.71 -4.31
C PHE A 622 -36.22 -1.50 -5.16
N MET A 623 -36.19 -1.57 -6.49
CA MET A 623 -36.48 -0.42 -7.37
C MET A 623 -37.87 0.20 -7.13
N ALA A 624 -38.88 -0.61 -6.75
CA ALA A 624 -40.25 -0.15 -6.53
C ALA A 624 -40.67 -0.16 -5.05
N SER A 625 -39.69 -0.10 -4.15
CA SER A 625 -39.86 -0.35 -2.72
C SER A 625 -39.38 0.85 -1.87
N PRO A 626 -40.17 1.95 -1.80
CA PRO A 626 -39.81 3.14 -1.00
C PRO A 626 -39.66 2.86 0.51
N ASN A 627 -40.28 1.78 0.99
CA ASN A 627 -40.17 1.31 2.38
C ASN A 627 -38.81 0.68 2.72
N TYR A 628 -37.97 0.41 1.71
CA TYR A 628 -36.65 -0.17 1.87
C TYR A 628 -35.55 0.76 1.38
N ILE A 629 -35.78 1.46 0.25
CA ILE A 629 -34.85 2.47 -0.27
C ILE A 629 -35.64 3.76 -0.45
N ARG A 630 -35.41 4.71 0.45
CA ARG A 630 -36.13 5.98 0.48
C ARG A 630 -35.75 6.88 -0.69
N ASN A 631 -34.47 6.93 -1.08
CA ASN A 631 -34.00 7.85 -2.12
C ASN A 631 -34.59 7.48 -3.50
N PRO A 632 -35.43 8.34 -4.12
CA PRO A 632 -35.97 8.10 -5.45
C PRO A 632 -34.89 8.13 -6.55
N TYR A 633 -33.83 8.92 -6.40
CA TYR A 633 -32.74 8.99 -7.37
C TYR A 633 -31.94 7.69 -7.44
N LEU A 634 -31.69 7.06 -6.28
CA LEU A 634 -31.05 5.75 -6.23
C LEU A 634 -31.91 4.66 -6.89
N ARG A 635 -33.23 4.68 -6.62
CA ARG A 635 -34.18 3.78 -7.29
C ARG A 635 -34.24 4.02 -8.80
N ALA A 636 -34.16 5.28 -9.25
CA ALA A 636 -34.06 5.61 -10.68
C ALA A 636 -32.74 5.14 -11.30
N LYS A 637 -31.62 5.22 -10.57
CA LYS A 637 -30.32 4.70 -11.02
C LYS A 637 -30.36 3.18 -11.26
N MET A 638 -31.11 2.43 -10.46
CA MET A 638 -31.35 1.00 -10.72
C MET A 638 -32.03 0.75 -12.08
N VAL A 639 -32.95 1.63 -12.48
CA VAL A 639 -33.58 1.56 -13.82
C VAL A 639 -32.59 1.94 -14.92
N GLU A 640 -31.69 2.88 -14.67
CA GLU A 640 -30.61 3.21 -15.61
C GLU A 640 -29.72 1.99 -15.89
N VAL A 641 -29.38 1.21 -14.84
CA VAL A 641 -28.66 -0.07 -15.00
C VAL A 641 -29.42 -1.02 -15.92
N LEU A 642 -30.73 -1.23 -15.69
CA LEU A 642 -31.55 -2.10 -16.54
C LEU A 642 -31.58 -1.61 -17.99
N ASN A 643 -31.66 -0.29 -18.20
CA ASN A 643 -31.63 0.32 -19.52
C ASN A 643 -30.28 0.13 -20.24
N CYS A 644 -29.18 0.07 -19.49
CA CYS A 644 -27.88 -0.30 -20.04
C CYS A 644 -27.82 -1.78 -20.46
N TRP A 645 -28.53 -2.67 -19.78
CA TRP A 645 -28.53 -4.11 -20.07
C TRP A 645 -29.54 -4.55 -21.13
N MET A 646 -30.52 -3.69 -21.46
CA MET A 646 -31.51 -4.02 -22.48
C MET A 646 -30.84 -4.39 -23.82
N PRO A 647 -31.30 -5.48 -24.49
CA PRO A 647 -30.79 -5.88 -25.79
C PRO A 647 -30.92 -4.75 -26.83
N ARG A 648 -29.79 -4.18 -27.24
CA ARG A 648 -29.74 -3.23 -28.37
C ARG A 648 -29.45 -4.00 -29.66
N ARG A 649 -30.04 -3.56 -30.78
CA ARG A 649 -29.86 -4.17 -32.12
C ARG A 649 -28.41 -4.26 -32.60
N SER A 650 -27.48 -3.56 -31.95
CA SER A 650 -26.05 -3.65 -32.19
C SER A 650 -25.30 -3.53 -30.84
N GLY A 651 -24.53 -4.55 -30.46
CA GLY A 651 -23.55 -4.47 -29.36
C GLY A 651 -23.96 -4.90 -27.95
N SER A 652 -25.12 -5.53 -27.72
CA SER A 652 -25.44 -6.09 -26.38
C SER A 652 -24.64 -7.38 -26.12
N SER A 653 -24.11 -7.56 -24.91
CA SER A 653 -23.49 -8.83 -24.52
C SER A 653 -24.58 -9.92 -24.45
N ALA A 654 -24.26 -11.12 -24.94
CA ALA A 654 -25.18 -12.26 -24.84
C ALA A 654 -25.60 -12.53 -23.38
N ALA A 655 -24.73 -12.22 -22.41
CA ALA A 655 -24.99 -12.35 -20.99
C ALA A 655 -26.19 -11.49 -20.53
N THR A 656 -26.23 -10.21 -20.90
CA THR A 656 -27.29 -9.28 -20.45
C THR A 656 -28.64 -9.56 -21.11
N ALA A 657 -28.65 -10.06 -22.35
CA ALA A 657 -29.91 -10.35 -23.04
C ALA A 657 -30.70 -11.49 -22.40
N SER A 658 -30.01 -12.53 -21.92
CA SER A 658 -30.64 -13.68 -21.27
C SER A 658 -31.39 -13.33 -19.97
N LEU A 659 -30.98 -12.27 -19.29
CA LEU A 659 -31.60 -11.81 -18.02
C LEU A 659 -33.05 -11.35 -18.19
N PHE A 660 -33.44 -10.84 -19.37
CA PHE A 660 -34.80 -10.37 -19.59
C PHE A 660 -35.73 -11.43 -20.18
N GLU A 661 -35.18 -12.46 -20.81
CA GLU A 661 -35.95 -13.51 -21.50
C GLU A 661 -36.26 -14.71 -20.60
N GLY A 662 -35.37 -15.05 -19.65
CA GLY A 662 -35.47 -16.30 -18.87
C GLY A 662 -35.52 -16.15 -17.34
N HIS A 663 -35.32 -14.95 -16.80
CA HIS A 663 -35.21 -14.76 -15.35
C HIS A 663 -36.57 -14.66 -14.65
N GLN A 664 -36.86 -15.57 -13.70
CA GLN A 664 -38.18 -15.72 -13.08
C GLN A 664 -38.73 -14.43 -12.47
N LEU A 665 -37.93 -13.72 -11.63
CA LEU A 665 -38.40 -12.47 -11.02
C LEU A 665 -38.61 -11.35 -12.06
N SER A 666 -37.88 -11.40 -13.17
CA SER A 666 -38.03 -10.41 -14.25
C SER A 666 -39.40 -10.58 -14.91
N LEU A 667 -39.75 -11.82 -15.26
CA LEU A 667 -41.03 -12.15 -15.88
C LEU A 667 -42.23 -11.83 -14.97
N GLU A 668 -42.10 -12.04 -13.66
CA GLU A 668 -43.21 -11.85 -12.71
C GLU A 668 -43.38 -10.40 -12.22
N TYR A 669 -42.27 -9.69 -11.94
CA TYR A 669 -42.33 -8.43 -11.17
C TYR A 669 -41.81 -7.21 -11.93
N LEU A 670 -40.97 -7.34 -12.95
CA LEU A 670 -40.26 -6.20 -13.55
C LEU A 670 -41.22 -5.14 -14.09
N VAL A 671 -42.19 -5.53 -14.92
CA VAL A 671 -43.15 -4.59 -15.54
C VAL A 671 -43.98 -3.87 -14.47
N ARG A 672 -44.48 -4.62 -13.49
CA ARG A 672 -45.26 -4.06 -12.38
C ARG A 672 -44.43 -3.05 -11.57
N ASN A 673 -43.18 -3.38 -11.28
CA ASN A 673 -42.29 -2.54 -10.49
C ASN A 673 -41.86 -1.28 -11.25
N LEU A 674 -41.63 -1.37 -12.56
CA LEU A 674 -41.36 -0.21 -13.42
C LEU A 674 -42.54 0.78 -13.42
N LEU A 675 -43.76 0.28 -13.60
CA LEU A 675 -44.97 1.12 -13.58
C LEU A 675 -45.18 1.78 -12.22
N LYS A 676 -44.96 1.03 -11.13
CA LYS A 676 -45.06 1.58 -9.77
C LYS A 676 -44.03 2.68 -9.53
N LEU A 677 -42.77 2.46 -9.91
CA LEU A 677 -41.72 3.46 -9.74
C LEU A 677 -41.97 4.71 -10.60
N TYR A 678 -42.47 4.55 -11.84
CA TYR A 678 -42.85 5.68 -12.68
C TYR A 678 -43.88 6.58 -11.98
N VAL A 679 -44.92 5.98 -11.42
CA VAL A 679 -45.95 6.69 -10.64
C VAL A 679 -45.33 7.36 -9.40
N ASP A 680 -44.51 6.63 -8.62
CA ASP A 680 -43.82 7.18 -7.44
C ASP A 680 -42.98 8.42 -7.81
N ILE A 681 -42.24 8.36 -8.92
CA ILE A 681 -41.36 9.45 -9.36
C ILE A 681 -42.17 10.69 -9.78
N GLU A 682 -43.28 10.54 -10.51
CA GLU A 682 -44.15 11.66 -10.89
C GLU A 682 -44.67 12.43 -9.65
N PHE A 683 -45.06 11.70 -8.60
CA PHE A 683 -45.48 12.32 -7.34
C PHE A 683 -44.33 13.04 -6.61
N THR A 684 -43.11 12.50 -6.65
CA THR A 684 -41.94 13.18 -6.06
C THR A 684 -41.41 14.37 -6.89
N GLY A 685 -41.47 14.29 -8.23
CA GLY A 685 -40.99 15.33 -9.15
C GLY A 685 -41.77 16.64 -9.07
N SER A 686 -43.01 16.58 -8.59
CA SER A 686 -43.86 17.75 -8.30
C SER A 686 -43.28 18.65 -7.19
N HIS A 687 -42.35 18.14 -6.36
CA HIS A 687 -41.76 18.87 -5.22
C HIS A 687 -40.31 19.37 -5.45
N THR A 688 -39.62 18.92 -6.50
CA THR A 688 -38.18 19.20 -6.71
C THR A 688 -37.81 19.79 -8.07
N GLN A 689 -38.78 20.17 -8.92
CA GLN A 689 -38.51 21.08 -10.04
C GLN A 689 -38.53 22.54 -9.55
N MET A 690 -37.41 22.98 -8.97
CA MET A 690 -36.96 24.38 -8.95
C MET A 690 -35.45 24.44 -9.10
#